data_AF-A0A2E7IIQ4-F1
#
_entry.id   AF-A0A2E7IIQ4-F1
#
_cell.length_a   1.000
_cell.length_b   1.000
_cell.length_c   1.000
_cell.angle_alpha   90.00
_cell.angle_beta   90.00
_cell.angle_gamma   90.00
#
_symmetry.space_group_name_H-M   'P 1'
#
loop_
_entity.id
_entity.type
_entity.pdbx_description
1 polymer ?
#
loop_
_entity_poly.entity_id
_entity_poly.type
_entity_poly.pdbx_seq_one_letter_code
_entity_poly.pdbx_strand_id
1 'polypeptide(L)'
;MNSFGNGLPLQRETDAESYITFSGDTFSGTTVSGAAVSGVRIVKNFLRIAAILFATFGLASCDSSSDSSAASVPAAATNPDSGSPPQSPPPPASPEPEAPQPDDNPPAPVVRAGEVYDVYITVPGTGDTVAMTVFEPATVDSSATYPLIIYHHGYAGSRVRSLDESCTDDCGQGNEPNFVQYVNNGYGVLSFDQRGHNESTGNIRGMDPDYAGKGLVAMLDWAEANLDWLAYGPSVDGRDSHNPIMGSIGGSYGGISQLILNAIDPKRRMDAIVPEYTWYDFPTALFPNDVLRATMYEGVFAGGIAAGNSANYGPTITEYSLELLSGSRPTPYTRDYWAYHSHSYFCEGKYVATNGGPGTFPELPSLPPPPVHAMVWQGMRDTVFVFNDGFYNAKCLQEQGGDVRFLTYHIGHEVVDVGNDLFQPSNDLPQNRCGSLDKNTESFAFFQEHLKGIEGAADVIPRKPCMSLSVTDAVLVDDVSRGKTGRKFVLPATRAVPGVAQPVVIDLGYTAGSEGEVIAGIPHLQISIDSLSTATPGDEILIFGLGHMRSTTPQIWDLVDNQLWPTRGPGDYDFEMSGIAERLQPGDKLALLIYGAHEQFNITGAVSASQVNVTPVEISGSLWLPLLGPLPNIIQTSQD
;
A
#
# COMPACT_ATOMS: atom_id res chain seq x y z
N MET A 1 55.84 -4.73 25.87
CA MET A 1 57.03 -4.21 25.16
C MET A 1 56.60 -2.94 24.42
N ASN A 2 57.42 -1.87 24.48
CA ASN A 2 57.53 -0.63 23.65
C ASN A 2 56.41 -0.30 22.64
N SER A 3 55.94 0.95 22.41
CA SER A 3 56.36 2.33 22.76
C SER A 3 55.14 3.26 22.52
N PHE A 4 54.64 4.07 23.46
CA PHE A 4 54.98 5.47 23.79
C PHE A 4 54.75 6.58 22.72
N GLY A 5 53.93 7.58 23.11
CA GLY A 5 53.76 8.95 22.54
C GLY A 5 52.64 9.11 21.50
N ASN A 6 51.83 10.19 21.39
CA ASN A 6 51.47 11.39 22.19
C ASN A 6 50.11 11.91 21.60
N GLY A 7 49.24 12.72 22.24
CA GLY A 7 49.25 13.40 23.54
C GLY A 7 47.85 14.00 23.90
N LEU A 8 47.81 15.10 24.67
CA LEU A 8 46.61 15.84 25.16
C LEU A 8 46.75 17.36 24.88
N PRO A 9 45.71 18.25 25.01
CA PRO A 9 44.53 18.11 25.87
C PRO A 9 43.14 18.58 25.34
N LEU A 10 42.11 18.24 26.13
CA LEU A 10 40.78 18.85 26.12
C LEU A 10 40.82 20.34 26.53
N GLN A 11 39.94 21.15 25.93
CA GLN A 11 39.41 22.36 26.57
C GLN A 11 37.89 22.23 26.75
N ARG A 12 37.42 22.62 27.95
CA ARG A 12 36.02 23.00 28.17
C ARG A 12 35.86 24.46 27.76
N GLU A 13 34.77 24.78 27.09
CA GLU A 13 34.10 26.07 27.28
C GLU A 13 32.64 25.82 27.65
N THR A 14 32.09 26.76 28.41
CA THR A 14 30.78 26.68 29.06
C THR A 14 29.90 27.83 28.60
N ASP A 15 28.61 27.55 28.50
CA ASP A 15 27.47 28.47 28.59
C ASP A 15 27.32 29.57 27.53
N ALA A 16 26.23 29.47 26.76
CA ALA A 16 25.25 30.56 26.62
C ALA A 16 23.95 30.06 25.94
N GLU A 17 22.90 29.80 26.73
CA GLU A 17 21.54 29.80 26.19
C GLU A 17 21.21 31.20 25.65
N SER A 18 20.62 31.28 24.46
CA SER A 18 20.09 32.54 23.92
C SER A 18 18.69 32.34 23.37
N TYR A 19 17.71 32.59 24.23
CA TYR A 19 16.30 32.75 23.85
C TYR A 19 16.15 33.95 22.92
N ILE A 20 15.66 33.75 21.70
CA ILE A 20 15.26 34.85 20.81
C ILE A 20 13.79 35.19 21.06
N THR A 21 13.56 36.19 21.90
CA THR A 21 12.26 36.86 22.01
C THR A 21 12.07 37.82 20.83
N PHE A 22 11.02 37.61 20.03
CA PHE A 22 10.62 38.59 19.00
C PHE A 22 9.88 39.78 19.63
N SER A 23 10.56 40.91 19.77
CA SER A 23 9.92 42.22 19.93
C SER A 23 9.75 42.87 18.57
N GLY A 24 8.54 43.31 18.23
CA GLY A 24 8.31 44.01 16.97
C GLY A 24 8.86 45.44 16.99
N ASP A 25 9.45 45.86 15.88
CA ASP A 25 9.14 47.17 15.31
C ASP A 25 9.45 47.22 13.80
N THR A 26 8.86 48.19 13.11
CA THR A 26 8.79 48.29 11.65
C THR A 26 10.13 48.53 10.95
N PHE A 27 10.35 47.86 9.81
CA PHE A 27 11.24 48.35 8.76
C PHE A 27 10.54 48.39 7.40
N SER A 28 10.68 49.52 6.71
CA SER A 28 10.04 49.81 5.43
C SER A 28 10.99 49.59 4.25
N GLY A 29 10.49 48.88 3.21
CA GLY A 29 10.86 49.19 1.83
C GLY A 29 11.99 48.38 1.18
N THR A 30 11.67 47.15 0.76
CA THR A 30 12.12 46.64 -0.55
C THR A 30 11.01 45.78 -1.15
N THR A 31 10.64 46.01 -2.41
CA THR A 31 9.56 45.28 -3.09
C THR A 31 9.99 43.88 -3.51
N VAL A 32 9.49 42.85 -2.82
CA VAL A 32 9.51 41.45 -3.27
C VAL A 32 8.20 41.15 -4.00
N SER A 33 8.27 40.39 -5.10
CA SER A 33 7.13 40.08 -5.97
C SER A 33 6.06 39.24 -5.27
N GLY A 34 4.78 39.54 -5.54
CA GLY A 34 3.61 38.99 -4.83
C GLY A 34 3.30 37.50 -5.02
N ALA A 35 4.16 36.75 -5.72
CA ALA A 35 4.00 35.30 -5.91
C ALA A 35 4.29 34.52 -4.62
N ALA A 36 5.43 34.77 -3.98
CA ALA A 36 5.88 34.00 -2.80
C ALA A 36 4.95 34.15 -1.57
N VAL A 37 4.31 35.31 -1.41
CA VAL A 37 3.37 35.57 -0.31
C VAL A 37 2.01 34.89 -0.56
N SER A 38 1.70 34.53 -1.81
CA SER A 38 0.44 33.86 -2.15
C SER A 38 0.46 32.38 -1.75
N GLY A 39 1.56 31.65 -1.96
CA GLY A 39 1.67 30.22 -1.59
C GLY A 39 1.37 29.95 -0.10
N VAL A 40 2.02 30.68 0.81
CA VAL A 40 1.81 30.53 2.27
C VAL A 40 0.38 30.89 2.70
N ARG A 41 -0.30 31.78 1.95
CA ARG A 41 -1.70 32.16 2.21
C ARG A 41 -2.69 31.15 1.63
N ILE A 42 -2.36 30.53 0.50
CA ILE A 42 -3.13 29.44 -0.09
C ILE A 42 -3.11 28.23 0.84
N VAL A 43 -1.94 27.77 1.30
CA VAL A 43 -1.82 26.66 2.26
C VAL A 43 -2.65 26.89 3.53
N LYS A 44 -2.58 28.09 4.14
CA LYS A 44 -3.40 28.43 5.32
C LYS A 44 -4.90 28.52 5.07
N ASN A 45 -5.33 28.83 3.85
CA ASN A 45 -6.75 28.82 3.48
C ASN A 45 -7.23 27.42 3.07
N PHE A 46 -6.39 26.61 2.43
CA PHE A 46 -6.70 25.24 2.05
C PHE A 46 -6.86 24.36 3.29
N LEU A 47 -5.94 24.46 4.27
CA LEU A 47 -6.08 23.81 5.58
C LEU A 47 -7.36 24.21 6.32
N ARG A 48 -7.87 25.43 6.12
CA ARG A 48 -9.15 25.88 6.68
C ARG A 48 -10.37 25.37 5.91
N ILE A 49 -10.27 25.24 4.58
CA ILE A 49 -11.37 24.75 3.74
C ILE A 49 -11.51 23.24 3.87
N ALA A 50 -10.40 22.48 3.92
CA ALA A 50 -10.40 21.05 4.21
C ALA A 50 -11.01 20.75 5.58
N ALA A 51 -10.61 21.49 6.63
CA ALA A 51 -11.21 21.36 7.97
C ALA A 51 -12.71 21.68 8.02
N ILE A 52 -13.23 22.51 7.10
CA ILE A 52 -14.67 22.84 7.01
C ILE A 52 -15.43 21.77 6.21
N LEU A 53 -14.86 21.24 5.13
CA LEU A 53 -15.48 20.18 4.31
C LEU A 53 -15.66 18.86 5.08
N PHE A 54 -14.67 18.45 5.88
CA PHE A 54 -14.79 17.27 6.73
C PHE A 54 -15.70 17.47 7.96
N ALA A 55 -15.84 18.71 8.46
CA ALA A 55 -16.79 19.01 9.54
C ALA A 55 -18.27 18.90 9.10
N THR A 56 -18.56 18.90 7.80
CA THR A 56 -19.94 18.86 7.27
C THR A 56 -20.53 17.48 7.01
N PHE A 57 -19.77 16.38 7.16
CA PHE A 57 -20.30 15.01 7.05
C PHE A 57 -20.57 14.32 8.42
N GLY A 58 -20.29 14.99 9.53
CA GLY A 58 -20.33 14.41 10.88
C GLY A 58 -21.52 14.78 11.76
N LEU A 59 -22.74 15.02 11.24
CA LEU A 59 -23.93 15.32 12.05
C LEU A 59 -25.24 14.73 11.49
N ALA A 60 -25.51 13.46 11.81
CA ALA A 60 -26.85 12.87 11.63
C ALA A 60 -27.13 11.68 12.58
N SER A 61 -27.25 11.93 13.90
CA SER A 61 -28.17 11.16 14.75
C SER A 61 -28.44 11.89 16.06
N CYS A 62 -29.70 12.24 16.31
CA CYS A 62 -30.19 12.67 17.62
C CYS A 62 -31.31 11.75 18.09
N ASP A 63 -31.05 11.13 19.25
CA ASP A 63 -31.94 11.05 20.40
C ASP A 63 -33.36 10.43 20.24
N SER A 64 -33.59 9.35 21.00
CA SER A 64 -34.89 9.13 21.63
C SER A 64 -34.72 8.47 23.00
N SER A 65 -35.04 9.22 24.04
CA SER A 65 -35.09 8.77 25.43
C SER A 65 -36.48 8.22 25.82
N SER A 66 -36.54 7.30 26.78
CA SER A 66 -37.78 7.00 27.51
C SER A 66 -37.50 6.50 28.93
N ASP A 67 -37.99 7.25 29.92
CA ASP A 67 -37.95 6.91 31.35
C ASP A 67 -38.70 5.62 31.70
N SER A 68 -38.31 4.98 32.81
CA SER A 68 -39.30 4.40 33.73
C SER A 68 -38.82 4.45 35.19
N SER A 69 -39.76 4.67 36.11
CA SER A 69 -39.53 5.11 37.49
C SER A 69 -39.89 4.04 38.55
N ALA A 70 -39.47 4.26 39.80
CA ALA A 70 -39.51 3.26 40.88
C ALA A 70 -40.67 3.42 41.89
N ALA A 71 -41.11 2.30 42.51
CA ALA A 71 -41.77 2.16 43.83
C ALA A 71 -42.19 0.68 44.08
N SER A 72 -41.53 -0.13 44.93
CA SER A 72 -41.70 -0.34 46.40
C SER A 72 -42.87 -1.29 46.83
N VAL A 73 -42.61 -2.53 47.34
CA VAL A 73 -42.56 -2.96 48.80
C VAL A 73 -43.97 -3.28 49.40
N PRO A 74 -44.25 -4.23 50.36
CA PRO A 74 -43.39 -4.93 51.36
C PRO A 74 -43.56 -6.48 51.50
N ALA A 75 -42.91 -7.05 52.53
CA ALA A 75 -42.83 -8.48 52.92
C ALA A 75 -43.79 -8.92 54.06
N ALA A 76 -43.83 -10.24 54.35
CA ALA A 76 -44.28 -10.84 55.63
C ALA A 76 -43.64 -12.23 55.85
N ALA A 77 -43.55 -12.71 57.11
CA ALA A 77 -42.86 -13.97 57.49
C ALA A 77 -43.50 -14.69 58.69
N THR A 78 -43.25 -16.01 58.85
CA THR A 78 -43.48 -16.90 60.04
C THR A 78 -44.95 -17.13 60.46
N ASN A 79 -45.43 -18.20 61.12
CA ASN A 79 -44.99 -19.55 61.60
C ASN A 79 -46.29 -20.31 62.08
N PRO A 80 -46.29 -21.48 62.78
CA PRO A 80 -45.66 -22.80 62.57
C PRO A 80 -46.71 -23.98 62.71
N ASP A 81 -46.24 -25.21 63.02
CA ASP A 81 -46.99 -26.39 63.55
C ASP A 81 -48.00 -27.14 62.63
N SER A 82 -48.27 -28.45 62.78
CA SER A 82 -47.53 -29.58 63.38
C SER A 82 -48.21 -30.93 63.00
N GLY A 83 -47.50 -32.06 63.06
CA GLY A 83 -48.10 -33.40 63.19
C GLY A 83 -48.01 -34.37 61.99
N SER A 84 -47.28 -35.49 62.18
CA SER A 84 -47.39 -36.73 61.39
C SER A 84 -47.94 -37.85 62.29
N PRO A 85 -48.74 -38.81 61.79
CA PRO A 85 -48.21 -40.17 61.52
C PRO A 85 -49.04 -40.95 60.45
N PRO A 86 -48.84 -42.28 60.24
CA PRO A 86 -47.62 -43.10 60.25
C PRO A 86 -47.35 -43.77 58.87
N GLN A 87 -46.23 -44.48 58.74
CA GLN A 87 -45.78 -45.15 57.51
C GLN A 87 -46.48 -46.49 57.23
N SER A 88 -46.64 -46.81 55.94
CA SER A 88 -46.97 -48.16 55.42
C SER A 88 -45.71 -48.84 54.84
N PRO A 89 -45.61 -50.18 54.87
CA PRO A 89 -44.39 -50.89 54.42
C PRO A 89 -44.20 -50.84 52.90
N PRO A 90 -42.95 -50.93 52.40
CA PRO A 90 -42.66 -50.78 50.98
C PRO A 90 -43.05 -52.02 50.15
N PRO A 91 -43.48 -51.85 48.89
CA PRO A 91 -43.59 -52.94 47.92
C PRO A 91 -42.20 -53.48 47.51
N PRO A 92 -42.11 -54.70 46.97
CA PRO A 92 -40.84 -55.29 46.56
C PRO A 92 -40.17 -54.50 45.43
N ALA A 93 -38.85 -54.52 45.40
CA ALA A 93 -38.05 -53.78 44.43
C ALA A 93 -38.35 -54.23 42.98
N SER A 94 -38.71 -53.26 42.14
CA SER A 94 -38.54 -53.38 40.69
C SER A 94 -37.05 -53.63 40.37
N PRO A 95 -36.72 -54.34 39.28
CA PRO A 95 -35.35 -54.38 38.81
C PRO A 95 -34.86 -52.95 38.56
N GLU A 96 -33.64 -52.68 39.01
CA GLU A 96 -32.94 -51.42 38.80
C GLU A 96 -32.88 -51.12 37.30
N PRO A 97 -33.23 -49.90 36.84
CA PRO A 97 -33.05 -49.55 35.44
C PRO A 97 -31.57 -49.67 35.11
N GLU A 98 -31.27 -50.51 34.11
CA GLU A 98 -29.92 -50.72 33.61
C GLU A 98 -29.28 -49.36 33.34
N ALA A 99 -28.14 -49.09 34.00
CA ALA A 99 -27.48 -47.79 33.87
C ALA A 99 -27.21 -47.54 32.38
N PRO A 100 -27.54 -46.35 31.84
CA PRO A 100 -27.32 -46.08 30.43
C PRO A 100 -25.85 -46.35 30.12
N GLN A 101 -25.58 -47.28 29.21
CA GLN A 101 -24.22 -47.49 28.73
C GLN A 101 -23.68 -46.14 28.22
N PRO A 102 -22.39 -45.84 28.44
CA PRO A 102 -21.78 -44.72 27.73
C PRO A 102 -22.02 -44.95 26.24
N ASP A 103 -22.58 -43.94 25.59
CA ASP A 103 -22.85 -44.00 24.16
C ASP A 103 -21.49 -43.91 23.45
N ASP A 104 -20.93 -45.06 23.07
CA ASP A 104 -19.62 -45.17 22.39
C ASP A 104 -19.65 -44.57 20.97
N ASN A 105 -20.80 -44.05 20.52
CA ASN A 105 -20.90 -43.25 19.31
C ASN A 105 -20.29 -41.86 19.57
N PRO A 106 -19.32 -41.40 18.76
CA PRO A 106 -18.89 -40.01 18.83
C PRO A 106 -20.10 -39.09 18.60
N PRO A 107 -20.21 -37.96 19.31
CA PRO A 107 -21.33 -37.04 19.13
C PRO A 107 -21.44 -36.62 17.66
N ALA A 108 -22.67 -36.63 17.15
CA ALA A 108 -22.93 -36.27 15.74
C ALA A 108 -22.37 -34.87 15.44
N PRO A 109 -21.83 -34.63 14.23
CA PRO A 109 -21.29 -33.32 13.86
C PRO A 109 -22.29 -32.19 14.12
N VAL A 110 -21.85 -31.17 14.85
CA VAL A 110 -22.66 -30.00 15.17
C VAL A 110 -22.46 -29.00 14.04
N VAL A 111 -23.52 -28.77 13.27
CA VAL A 111 -23.57 -27.77 12.22
C VAL A 111 -24.28 -26.52 12.75
N ARG A 112 -23.60 -25.36 12.68
CA ARG A 112 -24.13 -24.07 13.13
C ARG A 112 -23.87 -22.98 12.08
N ALA A 113 -24.58 -21.86 12.20
CA ALA A 113 -24.20 -20.65 11.48
C ALA A 113 -22.83 -20.14 11.99
N GLY A 114 -22.07 -19.52 11.10
CA GLY A 114 -20.86 -18.79 11.48
C GLY A 114 -21.20 -17.53 12.30
N GLU A 115 -20.32 -17.18 13.22
CA GLU A 115 -20.39 -15.97 14.02
C GLU A 115 -19.44 -14.89 13.46
N VAL A 116 -19.75 -13.63 13.78
CA VAL A 116 -18.86 -12.48 13.54
C VAL A 116 -18.63 -11.81 14.88
N TYR A 117 -17.37 -11.71 15.31
CA TYR A 117 -17.04 -11.22 16.65
C TYR A 117 -15.70 -10.47 16.70
N ASP A 118 -15.65 -9.44 17.55
CA ASP A 118 -14.44 -8.67 17.83
C ASP A 118 -13.53 -9.38 18.84
N VAL A 119 -12.22 -9.25 18.64
CA VAL A 119 -11.15 -9.77 19.50
C VAL A 119 -10.09 -8.68 19.68
N TYR A 120 -9.53 -8.60 20.89
CA TYR A 120 -8.46 -7.67 21.23
C TYR A 120 -7.30 -8.46 21.83
N ILE A 121 -6.12 -8.38 21.23
CA ILE A 121 -4.91 -9.07 21.69
C ILE A 121 -3.82 -8.08 22.08
N THR A 122 -3.07 -8.39 23.14
CA THR A 122 -1.88 -7.63 23.52
C THR A 122 -0.67 -8.17 22.77
N VAL A 123 0.03 -7.29 22.06
CA VAL A 123 1.21 -7.62 21.24
C VAL A 123 2.42 -7.92 22.15
N PRO A 124 3.02 -9.11 22.08
CA PRO A 124 4.24 -9.42 22.80
C PRO A 124 5.40 -8.48 22.39
N GLY A 125 6.16 -8.00 23.37
CA GLY A 125 7.33 -7.15 23.15
C GLY A 125 7.03 -5.64 23.04
N THR A 126 5.88 -5.22 22.53
CA THR A 126 5.48 -3.79 22.52
C THR A 126 4.42 -3.45 23.57
N GLY A 127 3.53 -4.38 23.91
CA GLY A 127 2.44 -4.16 24.86
C GLY A 127 1.26 -3.36 24.30
N ASP A 128 1.26 -3.03 23.01
CA ASP A 128 0.12 -2.44 22.33
C ASP A 128 -1.04 -3.45 22.19
N THR A 129 -2.23 -2.98 21.83
CA THR A 129 -3.39 -3.81 21.51
C THR A 129 -3.59 -3.83 20.00
N VAL A 130 -3.81 -5.01 19.42
CA VAL A 130 -4.44 -5.15 18.09
C VAL A 130 -5.92 -5.46 18.29
N ALA A 131 -6.78 -4.66 17.66
CA ALA A 131 -8.22 -4.91 17.53
C ALA A 131 -8.50 -5.59 16.19
N MET A 132 -9.23 -6.70 16.21
CA MET A 132 -9.57 -7.49 15.04
C MET A 132 -11.00 -8.02 15.12
N THR A 133 -11.58 -8.36 13.98
CA THR A 133 -12.88 -8.98 13.84
C THR A 133 -12.71 -10.29 13.06
N VAL A 134 -13.18 -11.38 13.66
CA VAL A 134 -13.22 -12.70 13.02
C VAL A 134 -14.60 -12.89 12.39
N PHE A 135 -14.60 -13.31 11.15
CA PHE A 135 -15.76 -13.77 10.39
C PHE A 135 -15.58 -15.26 10.18
N GLU A 136 -16.39 -16.08 10.84
CA GLU A 136 -16.35 -17.51 10.60
C GLU A 136 -17.00 -17.87 9.25
N PRO A 137 -16.68 -19.05 8.68
CA PRO A 137 -17.45 -19.63 7.58
C PRO A 137 -18.97 -19.53 7.79
N ALA A 138 -19.74 -19.22 6.74
CA ALA A 138 -21.20 -19.00 6.85
C ALA A 138 -21.94 -20.18 7.52
N THR A 139 -21.37 -21.38 7.41
CA THR A 139 -21.77 -22.57 8.16
C THR A 139 -20.52 -23.26 8.66
N VAL A 140 -20.44 -23.46 9.99
CA VAL A 140 -19.36 -24.18 10.67
C VAL A 140 -19.89 -25.57 11.05
N ASP A 141 -19.23 -26.60 10.54
CA ASP A 141 -19.44 -28.01 10.86
C ASP A 141 -18.29 -28.48 11.76
N SER A 142 -18.60 -29.01 12.95
CA SER A 142 -17.59 -29.45 13.92
C SER A 142 -16.77 -30.68 13.49
N SER A 143 -17.01 -31.23 12.29
CA SER A 143 -16.22 -32.28 11.66
C SER A 143 -15.38 -31.79 10.47
N ALA A 144 -15.49 -30.51 10.11
CA ALA A 144 -14.75 -29.87 9.03
C ALA A 144 -13.75 -28.84 9.57
N THR A 145 -12.80 -28.45 8.71
CA THR A 145 -11.87 -27.34 8.96
C THR A 145 -11.80 -26.44 7.73
N TYR A 146 -11.44 -25.17 7.92
CA TYR A 146 -11.56 -24.13 6.90
C TYR A 146 -10.29 -23.26 6.83
N PRO A 147 -9.83 -22.90 5.64
CA PRO A 147 -8.74 -21.94 5.47
C PRO A 147 -9.14 -20.54 5.92
N LEU A 148 -8.15 -19.76 6.37
CA LEU A 148 -8.31 -18.38 6.84
C LEU A 148 -7.80 -17.38 5.81
N ILE A 149 -8.56 -16.32 5.53
CA ILE A 149 -8.10 -15.16 4.73
C ILE A 149 -7.93 -13.96 5.66
N ILE A 150 -6.77 -13.33 5.64
CA ILE A 150 -6.47 -12.12 6.42
C ILE A 150 -6.64 -10.89 5.52
N TYR A 151 -7.48 -9.95 5.92
CA TYR A 151 -7.67 -8.68 5.22
C TYR A 151 -6.87 -7.57 5.87
N HIS A 152 -6.05 -6.87 5.07
CA HIS A 152 -5.24 -5.73 5.48
C HIS A 152 -5.79 -4.46 4.81
N HIS A 153 -6.24 -3.49 5.59
CA HIS A 153 -6.80 -2.24 5.05
C HIS A 153 -5.71 -1.30 4.49
N GLY A 154 -6.09 -0.40 3.59
CA GLY A 154 -5.27 0.70 3.09
C GLY A 154 -4.95 1.74 4.16
N TYR A 155 -4.10 2.72 3.82
CA TYR A 155 -3.64 3.70 4.80
C TYR A 155 -4.79 4.57 5.32
N ALA A 156 -4.79 4.88 6.62
CA ALA A 156 -5.86 5.60 7.30
C ALA A 156 -7.26 4.94 7.30
N GLY A 157 -7.39 3.73 6.74
CA GLY A 157 -8.62 2.91 6.80
C GLY A 157 -8.91 2.29 8.17
N SER A 158 -9.88 1.38 8.20
CA SER A 158 -10.23 0.60 9.39
C SER A 158 -10.58 -0.85 9.05
N ARG A 159 -10.60 -1.72 10.08
CA ARG A 159 -11.13 -3.07 9.92
C ARG A 159 -12.61 -3.07 9.55
N VAL A 160 -13.00 -4.02 8.70
CA VAL A 160 -14.39 -4.37 8.44
C VAL A 160 -14.90 -5.20 9.62
N ARG A 161 -16.08 -4.84 10.13
CA ARG A 161 -16.68 -5.40 11.37
C ARG A 161 -17.96 -6.18 11.13
N SER A 162 -18.61 -6.02 9.97
CA SER A 162 -19.81 -6.79 9.61
C SER A 162 -19.90 -7.06 8.09
N LEU A 163 -20.70 -8.05 7.70
CA LEU A 163 -20.83 -8.47 6.30
C LEU A 163 -21.71 -7.52 5.45
N ASP A 164 -22.44 -6.62 6.10
CA ASP A 164 -23.19 -5.53 5.49
C ASP A 164 -22.43 -4.19 5.47
N GLU A 165 -21.26 -4.12 6.12
CA GLU A 165 -20.35 -2.98 6.02
C GLU A 165 -19.59 -3.02 4.68
N SER A 166 -19.96 -2.12 3.78
CA SER A 166 -19.22 -1.88 2.55
C SER A 166 -17.99 -1.01 2.83
N CYS A 167 -16.85 -1.66 3.09
CA CYS A 167 -15.48 -1.10 3.13
C CYS A 167 -15.26 0.16 3.99
N THR A 168 -14.01 0.64 4.09
CA THR A 168 -13.66 1.76 4.99
C THR A 168 -12.58 2.70 4.45
N ASP A 169 -11.96 2.38 3.31
CA ASP A 169 -10.72 2.99 2.81
C ASP A 169 -10.74 3.34 1.30
N ASP A 170 -11.15 2.42 0.42
CA ASP A 170 -11.16 2.60 -1.05
C ASP A 170 -12.58 2.51 -1.67
N CYS A 171 -13.59 2.94 -0.90
CA CYS A 171 -14.99 2.66 -1.22
C CYS A 171 -15.48 3.29 -2.53
N GLY A 172 -15.85 2.42 -3.47
CA GLY A 172 -16.42 2.78 -4.77
C GLY A 172 -15.49 2.58 -5.96
N GLN A 173 -14.23 2.19 -5.76
CA GLN A 173 -13.30 1.87 -6.86
C GLN A 173 -13.42 0.43 -7.37
N GLY A 174 -14.10 -0.47 -6.63
CA GLY A 174 -14.24 -1.89 -6.99
C GLY A 174 -13.04 -2.75 -6.57
N ASN A 175 -12.09 -2.21 -5.81
CA ASN A 175 -10.92 -2.91 -5.29
C ASN A 175 -11.19 -3.64 -3.96
N GLU A 176 -12.42 -3.65 -3.46
CA GLU A 176 -12.72 -4.14 -2.12
C GLU A 176 -12.91 -5.67 -2.13
N PRO A 177 -12.22 -6.44 -1.26
CA PRO A 177 -12.39 -7.89 -1.23
C PRO A 177 -13.80 -8.32 -0.81
N ASN A 178 -14.38 -9.29 -1.52
CA ASN A 178 -15.76 -9.73 -1.27
C ASN A 178 -15.85 -10.72 -0.09
N PHE A 179 -15.93 -10.19 1.14
CA PHE A 179 -16.04 -10.99 2.37
C PHE A 179 -17.23 -11.97 2.32
N VAL A 180 -18.37 -11.54 1.79
CA VAL A 180 -19.57 -12.37 1.64
C VAL A 180 -19.30 -13.57 0.73
N GLN A 181 -18.54 -13.39 -0.36
CA GLN A 181 -18.12 -14.48 -1.24
C GLN A 181 -17.19 -15.46 -0.53
N TYR A 182 -16.21 -14.98 0.24
CA TYR A 182 -15.31 -15.86 1.00
C TYR A 182 -16.06 -16.67 2.06
N VAL A 183 -16.80 -15.99 2.94
CA VAL A 183 -17.54 -16.59 4.06
C VAL A 183 -18.59 -17.59 3.57
N ASN A 184 -19.35 -17.29 2.51
CA ASN A 184 -20.33 -18.21 1.93
C ASN A 184 -19.71 -19.45 1.25
N ASN A 185 -18.43 -19.42 0.91
CA ASN A 185 -17.73 -20.54 0.28
C ASN A 185 -16.89 -21.37 1.27
N GLY A 186 -16.98 -21.11 2.58
CA GLY A 186 -16.22 -21.86 3.58
C GLY A 186 -14.77 -21.38 3.71
N TYR A 187 -14.57 -20.06 3.75
CA TYR A 187 -13.38 -19.44 4.30
C TYR A 187 -13.74 -18.78 5.63
N GLY A 188 -12.83 -18.80 6.61
CA GLY A 188 -12.82 -17.79 7.65
C GLY A 188 -12.17 -16.51 7.11
N VAL A 189 -12.56 -15.34 7.61
CA VAL A 189 -11.89 -14.07 7.32
C VAL A 189 -11.50 -13.37 8.63
N LEU A 190 -10.28 -12.84 8.71
CA LEU A 190 -9.81 -12.02 9.83
C LEU A 190 -9.49 -10.62 9.32
N SER A 191 -10.23 -9.62 9.81
CA SER A 191 -10.00 -8.20 9.52
C SER A 191 -9.46 -7.51 10.78
N PHE A 192 -8.53 -6.58 10.65
CA PHE A 192 -7.88 -5.98 11.82
C PHE A 192 -7.48 -4.52 11.59
N ASP A 193 -7.50 -3.73 12.67
CA ASP A 193 -6.98 -2.38 12.61
C ASP A 193 -5.45 -2.43 12.70
N GLN A 194 -4.77 -1.85 11.73
CA GLN A 194 -3.30 -1.78 11.76
C GLN A 194 -2.83 -0.84 12.88
N ARG A 195 -1.62 -1.08 13.41
CA ARG A 195 -1.10 -0.41 14.61
C ARG A 195 -1.34 1.11 14.60
N GLY A 196 -1.93 1.62 15.67
CA GLY A 196 -2.25 3.03 15.89
C GLY A 196 -3.48 3.57 15.14
N HIS A 197 -4.20 2.75 14.36
CA HIS A 197 -5.47 3.11 13.73
C HIS A 197 -6.65 2.64 14.58
N ASN A 198 -7.71 3.47 14.64
CA ASN A 198 -9.01 3.16 15.24
C ASN A 198 -8.93 2.56 16.66
N GLU A 199 -9.23 1.26 16.83
CA GLU A 199 -9.20 0.60 18.15
C GLU A 199 -7.87 -0.12 18.45
N SER A 200 -6.97 -0.24 17.46
CA SER A 200 -5.60 -0.71 17.67
C SER A 200 -4.72 0.40 18.23
N THR A 201 -4.01 0.10 19.33
CA THR A 201 -3.20 1.11 20.05
C THR A 201 -1.75 1.14 19.55
N GLY A 202 -0.91 1.89 20.25
CA GLY A 202 0.45 2.21 19.80
C GLY A 202 0.47 3.30 18.74
N ASN A 203 1.65 3.54 18.18
CA ASN A 203 1.85 4.61 17.19
C ASN A 203 1.83 4.09 15.75
N ILE A 204 1.23 4.86 14.85
CA ILE A 204 1.42 4.74 13.40
C ILE A 204 2.89 5.05 13.10
N ARG A 205 3.56 4.14 12.39
CA ARG A 205 5.00 4.21 12.05
C ARG A 205 5.32 3.88 10.59
N GLY A 206 4.33 3.63 9.73
CA GLY A 206 4.57 3.40 8.29
C GLY A 206 4.81 1.93 7.91
N MET A 207 4.19 0.98 8.62
CA MET A 207 4.46 -0.47 8.57
C MET A 207 5.84 -0.87 9.10
N ASP A 208 6.22 -0.32 10.26
CA ASP A 208 7.49 -0.64 10.93
C ASP A 208 7.58 -2.14 11.30
N PRO A 209 8.54 -2.90 10.74
CA PRO A 209 8.67 -4.33 11.02
C PRO A 209 8.87 -4.64 12.51
N ASP A 210 9.53 -3.75 13.26
CA ASP A 210 9.87 -3.97 14.68
C ASP A 210 8.71 -3.63 15.63
N TYR A 211 7.59 -3.10 15.10
CA TYR A 211 6.43 -2.71 15.90
C TYR A 211 5.10 -3.20 15.29
N ALA A 212 4.79 -2.79 14.06
CA ALA A 212 3.60 -3.26 13.36
C ALA A 212 3.75 -4.75 13.00
N GLY A 213 4.93 -5.16 12.53
CA GLY A 213 5.23 -6.55 12.19
C GLY A 213 5.04 -7.53 13.35
N LYS A 214 5.48 -7.18 14.57
CA LYS A 214 5.20 -7.95 15.79
C LYS A 214 3.70 -8.13 16.06
N GLY A 215 2.89 -7.13 15.77
CA GLY A 215 1.43 -7.21 15.85
C GLY A 215 0.84 -8.21 14.85
N LEU A 216 1.31 -8.19 13.60
CA LEU A 216 0.87 -9.12 12.55
C LEU A 216 1.19 -10.58 12.93
N VAL A 217 2.41 -10.86 13.40
CA VAL A 217 2.80 -12.21 13.85
C VAL A 217 1.97 -12.65 15.07
N ALA A 218 1.70 -11.74 16.02
CA ALA A 218 0.88 -12.04 17.20
C ALA A 218 -0.59 -12.36 16.84
N MET A 219 -1.13 -11.80 15.75
CA MET A 219 -2.45 -12.19 15.23
C MET A 219 -2.44 -13.62 14.69
N LEU A 220 -1.39 -14.03 13.98
CA LEU A 220 -1.28 -15.41 13.48
C LEU A 220 -1.09 -16.40 14.64
N ASP A 221 -0.28 -16.05 15.64
CA ASP A 221 -0.15 -16.80 16.90
C ASP A 221 -1.49 -16.97 17.60
N TRP A 222 -2.31 -15.91 17.66
CA TRP A 222 -3.65 -15.98 18.24
C TRP A 222 -4.59 -16.86 17.41
N ALA A 223 -4.63 -16.69 16.09
CA ALA A 223 -5.52 -17.44 15.20
C ALA A 223 -5.26 -18.94 15.29
N GLU A 224 -3.99 -19.36 15.18
CA GLU A 224 -3.55 -20.76 15.31
C GLU A 224 -3.91 -21.37 16.68
N ALA A 225 -3.94 -20.56 17.75
CA ALA A 225 -4.22 -21.01 19.11
C ALA A 225 -5.70 -20.99 19.53
N ASN A 226 -6.57 -20.27 18.80
CA ASN A 226 -7.95 -20.01 19.23
C ASN A 226 -9.03 -20.39 18.21
N LEU A 227 -8.70 -20.56 16.92
CA LEU A 227 -9.64 -20.97 15.89
C LEU A 227 -9.63 -22.50 15.76
N ASP A 228 -10.52 -23.18 16.48
CA ASP A 228 -10.63 -24.64 16.53
C ASP A 228 -11.00 -25.28 15.18
N TRP A 229 -11.61 -24.50 14.29
CA TRP A 229 -11.99 -24.86 12.93
C TRP A 229 -10.93 -24.57 11.86
N LEU A 230 -9.74 -24.07 12.22
CA LEU A 230 -8.69 -23.73 11.25
C LEU A 230 -8.17 -24.97 10.51
N ALA A 231 -8.05 -24.90 9.18
CA ALA A 231 -7.48 -25.96 8.37
C ALA A 231 -5.95 -25.98 8.46
N TYR A 232 -5.36 -27.17 8.33
CA TYR A 232 -3.89 -27.37 8.36
C TYR A 232 -3.44 -28.26 7.20
N GLY A 233 -2.27 -27.96 6.63
CA GLY A 233 -1.68 -28.66 5.50
C GLY A 233 -0.14 -28.53 5.46
N PRO A 234 0.52 -28.97 4.38
CA PRO A 234 1.94 -28.73 4.18
C PRO A 234 2.21 -27.27 3.79
N SER A 235 3.28 -26.66 4.30
CA SER A 235 3.74 -25.33 3.87
C SER A 235 4.20 -25.33 2.42
N VAL A 236 4.14 -24.17 1.75
CA VAL A 236 4.60 -23.97 0.36
C VAL A 236 6.06 -24.38 0.15
N ASP A 237 6.92 -24.13 1.15
CA ASP A 237 8.34 -24.53 1.11
C ASP A 237 8.60 -25.98 1.56
N GLY A 238 7.55 -26.73 1.90
CA GLY A 238 7.56 -28.14 2.29
C GLY A 238 8.28 -28.44 3.61
N ARG A 239 8.56 -27.42 4.45
CA ARG A 239 9.29 -27.57 5.71
C ARG A 239 8.40 -27.97 6.87
N ASP A 240 7.15 -27.53 6.88
CA ASP A 240 6.15 -27.94 7.86
C ASP A 240 5.08 -28.79 7.16
N SER A 241 4.71 -29.92 7.75
CA SER A 241 3.61 -30.77 7.28
C SER A 241 2.26 -30.43 7.94
N HIS A 242 2.26 -29.48 8.87
CA HIS A 242 1.11 -29.06 9.68
C HIS A 242 1.11 -27.53 9.85
N ASN A 243 1.33 -26.81 8.75
CA ASN A 243 1.12 -25.37 8.63
C ASN A 243 -0.39 -25.05 8.68
N PRO A 244 -0.86 -24.04 9.43
CA PRO A 244 -2.23 -23.54 9.27
C PRO A 244 -2.42 -22.97 7.86
N ILE A 245 -3.51 -23.33 7.17
CA ILE A 245 -3.76 -22.90 5.80
C ILE A 245 -4.27 -21.44 5.81
N MET A 246 -3.41 -20.51 5.42
CA MET A 246 -3.65 -19.08 5.52
C MET A 246 -3.37 -18.36 4.20
N GLY A 247 -4.30 -17.49 3.79
CA GLY A 247 -4.08 -16.50 2.75
C GLY A 247 -4.28 -15.07 3.22
N SER A 248 -3.86 -14.10 2.43
CA SER A 248 -4.08 -12.67 2.73
C SER A 248 -4.34 -11.82 1.49
N ILE A 249 -5.02 -10.69 1.69
CA ILE A 249 -5.40 -9.74 0.63
C ILE A 249 -5.48 -8.31 1.17
N GLY A 250 -5.19 -7.33 0.33
CA GLY A 250 -5.19 -5.91 0.67
C GLY A 250 -4.33 -5.06 -0.27
N GLY A 251 -4.79 -3.84 -0.54
CA GLY A 251 -4.10 -2.88 -1.41
C GLY A 251 -3.31 -1.82 -0.66
N SER A 252 -2.46 -1.06 -1.36
CA SER A 252 -1.71 0.07 -0.81
C SER A 252 -0.92 -0.33 0.44
N TYR A 253 -1.17 0.31 1.59
CA TYR A 253 -0.57 -0.01 2.88
C TYR A 253 -0.91 -1.42 3.40
N GLY A 254 -2.08 -1.96 3.03
CA GLY A 254 -2.43 -3.35 3.27
C GLY A 254 -1.63 -4.32 2.41
N GLY A 255 -1.24 -3.91 1.20
CA GLY A 255 -0.35 -4.66 0.31
C GLY A 255 1.03 -4.89 0.92
N ILE A 256 1.68 -3.83 1.44
CA ILE A 256 2.97 -3.99 2.12
C ILE A 256 2.83 -4.82 3.39
N SER A 257 1.69 -4.75 4.07
CA SER A 257 1.46 -5.48 5.32
C SER A 257 1.58 -6.99 5.11
N GLN A 258 1.06 -7.50 3.98
CA GLN A 258 1.21 -8.89 3.56
C GLN A 258 2.68 -9.25 3.24
N LEU A 259 3.37 -8.39 2.47
CA LEU A 259 4.75 -8.63 2.05
C LEU A 259 5.72 -8.67 3.24
N ILE A 260 5.55 -7.73 4.19
CA ILE A 260 6.30 -7.67 5.43
C ILE A 260 5.96 -8.87 6.32
N LEU A 261 4.67 -9.21 6.51
CA LEU A 261 4.27 -10.39 7.27
C LEU A 261 4.91 -11.68 6.73
N ASN A 262 4.86 -11.89 5.41
CA ASN A 262 5.49 -13.03 4.75
C ASN A 262 7.01 -13.07 5.02
N ALA A 263 7.70 -11.92 4.92
CA ALA A 263 9.14 -11.84 5.13
C ALA A 263 9.57 -12.08 6.59
N ILE A 264 8.75 -11.73 7.58
CA ILE A 264 9.16 -11.70 9.00
C ILE A 264 8.57 -12.81 9.86
N ASP A 265 7.50 -13.50 9.46
CA ASP A 265 6.90 -14.56 10.28
C ASP A 265 7.90 -15.72 10.48
N PRO A 266 8.39 -15.97 11.72
CA PRO A 266 9.34 -17.04 11.97
C PRO A 266 8.77 -18.44 11.67
N LYS A 267 7.44 -18.61 11.65
CA LYS A 267 6.78 -19.87 11.27
C LYS A 267 6.48 -19.98 9.77
N ARG A 268 6.55 -18.89 9.00
CA ARG A 268 6.32 -18.84 7.54
C ARG A 268 4.93 -19.34 7.12
N ARG A 269 3.88 -18.89 7.83
CA ARG A 269 2.54 -19.49 7.73
C ARG A 269 1.77 -19.18 6.46
N MET A 270 2.13 -18.13 5.73
CA MET A 270 1.35 -17.69 4.58
C MET A 270 1.51 -18.65 3.40
N ASP A 271 0.39 -19.18 2.90
CA ASP A 271 0.38 -20.02 1.71
C ASP A 271 0.08 -19.21 0.44
N ALA A 272 -0.88 -18.27 0.49
CA ALA A 272 -1.27 -17.46 -0.67
C ALA A 272 -1.48 -15.97 -0.33
N ILE A 273 -0.83 -15.05 -1.05
CA ILE A 273 -0.97 -13.59 -0.83
C ILE A 273 -1.45 -12.86 -2.09
N VAL A 274 -2.25 -11.80 -1.89
CA VAL A 274 -2.76 -10.92 -2.95
C VAL A 274 -2.43 -9.46 -2.57
N PRO A 275 -1.17 -9.03 -2.74
CA PRO A 275 -0.75 -7.65 -2.54
C PRO A 275 -1.08 -6.82 -3.77
N GLU A 276 -1.66 -5.64 -3.55
CA GLU A 276 -2.12 -4.77 -4.63
C GLU A 276 -1.51 -3.37 -4.51
N TYR A 277 -1.05 -2.79 -5.64
CA TYR A 277 -0.59 -1.40 -5.82
C TYR A 277 0.14 -0.82 -4.59
N THR A 278 1.25 -1.49 -4.25
CA THR A 278 2.04 -1.21 -3.04
C THR A 278 3.52 -1.11 -3.38
N TRP A 279 4.29 -0.43 -2.53
CA TRP A 279 5.70 -0.18 -2.78
C TRP A 279 6.55 -1.45 -2.67
N TYR A 280 7.64 -1.46 -3.44
CA TYR A 280 8.77 -2.36 -3.30
C TYR A 280 9.93 -1.65 -2.60
N ASP A 281 10.20 -0.40 -2.99
CA ASP A 281 11.19 0.47 -2.33
C ASP A 281 10.57 1.83 -2.01
N PHE A 282 10.22 2.06 -0.75
CA PHE A 282 9.56 3.29 -0.29
C PHE A 282 10.37 4.54 -0.66
N PRO A 283 11.71 4.61 -0.49
CA PRO A 283 12.51 5.74 -0.94
C PRO A 283 12.34 6.08 -2.43
N THR A 284 12.34 5.06 -3.30
CA THR A 284 12.21 5.21 -4.76
C THR A 284 10.79 5.53 -5.18
N ALA A 285 9.78 4.95 -4.52
CA ALA A 285 8.38 5.29 -4.75
C ALA A 285 8.09 6.74 -4.36
N LEU A 286 8.42 7.12 -3.10
CA LEU A 286 8.00 8.39 -2.51
C LEU A 286 8.89 9.58 -2.89
N PHE A 287 10.21 9.41 -2.92
CA PHE A 287 11.17 10.48 -3.23
C PHE A 287 12.25 10.04 -4.24
N PRO A 288 11.85 9.57 -5.44
CA PRO A 288 12.80 9.15 -6.47
C PRO A 288 13.79 10.28 -6.79
N ASN A 289 15.08 9.93 -6.88
CA ASN A 289 16.17 10.90 -7.09
C ASN A 289 16.16 12.11 -6.13
N ASP A 290 15.76 11.89 -4.87
CA ASP A 290 15.58 12.90 -3.81
C ASP A 290 14.46 13.93 -4.08
N VAL A 291 13.50 13.64 -4.96
CA VAL A 291 12.38 14.56 -5.28
C VAL A 291 11.06 13.97 -4.80
N LEU A 292 10.50 14.55 -3.74
CA LEU A 292 9.24 14.10 -3.13
C LEU A 292 8.05 14.21 -4.10
N ARG A 293 7.30 13.11 -4.26
CA ARG A 293 5.95 13.04 -4.85
C ARG A 293 4.91 13.71 -3.93
N ALA A 294 5.03 15.03 -3.86
CA ALA A 294 4.45 15.85 -2.81
C ALA A 294 2.93 15.78 -2.68
N THR A 295 2.18 15.83 -3.79
CA THR A 295 0.74 16.09 -3.72
C THR A 295 -0.05 14.93 -3.12
N MET A 296 0.30 13.68 -3.43
CA MET A 296 -0.26 12.53 -2.71
C MET A 296 0.30 12.40 -1.29
N TYR A 297 1.58 12.71 -1.07
CA TYR A 297 2.19 12.58 0.26
C TYR A 297 1.63 13.56 1.30
N GLU A 298 1.22 14.77 0.91
CA GLU A 298 0.46 15.68 1.78
C GLU A 298 -0.85 15.03 2.28
N GLY A 299 -1.56 14.35 1.38
CA GLY A 299 -2.79 13.60 1.68
C GLY A 299 -2.52 12.41 2.62
N VAL A 300 -1.50 11.60 2.31
CA VAL A 300 -1.06 10.49 3.17
C VAL A 300 -0.68 11.00 4.56
N PHE A 301 0.16 12.04 4.67
CA PHE A 301 0.56 12.61 5.95
C PHE A 301 -0.64 13.13 6.77
N ALA A 302 -1.56 13.86 6.13
CA ALA A 302 -2.77 14.33 6.78
C ALA A 302 -3.71 13.19 7.22
N GLY A 303 -3.87 12.15 6.39
CA GLY A 303 -4.64 10.95 6.71
C GLY A 303 -4.06 10.18 7.89
N GLY A 304 -2.74 10.04 7.95
CA GLY A 304 -2.05 9.40 9.07
C GLY A 304 -2.23 10.16 10.39
N ILE A 305 -2.13 11.50 10.35
CA ILE A 305 -2.44 12.36 11.49
C ILE A 305 -3.90 12.20 11.93
N ALA A 306 -4.85 12.11 11.00
CA ALA A 306 -6.27 11.95 11.30
C ALA A 306 -6.58 10.56 11.90
N ALA A 307 -6.12 9.47 11.26
CA ALA A 307 -6.33 8.10 11.72
C ALA A 307 -5.67 7.80 13.07
N GLY A 308 -4.49 8.40 13.31
CA GLY A 308 -3.84 8.37 14.62
C GLY A 308 -4.47 9.28 15.67
N ASN A 309 -5.60 9.94 15.37
CA ASN A 309 -6.26 10.95 16.22
C ASN A 309 -5.27 12.02 16.74
N SER A 310 -4.30 12.40 15.89
CA SER A 310 -3.06 13.14 16.15
C SER A 310 -2.11 12.54 17.20
N ALA A 311 -2.60 11.95 18.28
CA ALA A 311 -1.80 11.47 19.41
C ALA A 311 -0.97 10.21 19.08
N ASN A 312 -1.50 9.32 18.22
CA ASN A 312 -0.88 8.06 17.84
C ASN A 312 -0.02 8.20 16.56
N TYR A 313 0.08 9.38 15.94
CA TYR A 313 1.00 9.54 14.82
C TYR A 313 2.45 9.68 15.34
N GLY A 314 3.31 8.71 15.02
CA GLY A 314 4.58 8.54 15.72
C GLY A 314 5.55 9.72 15.56
N PRO A 315 6.35 10.07 16.59
CA PRO A 315 7.25 11.23 16.52
C PRO A 315 8.32 11.09 15.43
N THR A 316 8.91 9.90 15.25
CA THR A 316 9.92 9.62 14.21
C THR A 316 9.36 9.82 12.80
N ILE A 317 8.21 9.21 12.50
CA ILE A 317 7.55 9.38 11.19
C ILE A 317 7.08 10.84 11.00
N THR A 318 6.66 11.54 12.06
CA THR A 318 6.38 12.98 12.00
C THR A 318 7.60 13.79 11.59
N GLU A 319 8.75 13.57 12.22
CA GLU A 319 10.00 14.28 11.94
C GLU A 319 10.42 14.08 10.47
N TYR A 320 10.44 12.84 9.99
CA TYR A 320 10.84 12.52 8.62
C TYR A 320 9.80 12.94 7.57
N SER A 321 8.50 12.90 7.88
CA SER A 321 7.48 13.51 7.01
C SER A 321 7.69 15.02 6.89
N LEU A 322 7.95 15.72 8.00
CA LEU A 322 8.21 17.17 7.98
C LEU A 322 9.53 17.52 7.27
N GLU A 323 10.55 16.67 7.37
CA GLU A 323 11.80 16.79 6.61
C GLU A 323 11.52 16.72 5.10
N LEU A 324 10.79 15.70 4.64
CA LEU A 324 10.42 15.53 3.23
C LEU A 324 9.54 16.70 2.74
N LEU A 325 8.52 17.08 3.50
CA LEU A 325 7.61 18.20 3.20
C LEU A 325 8.31 19.57 3.22
N SER A 326 9.57 19.67 3.66
CA SER A 326 10.38 20.89 3.52
C SER A 326 10.95 21.10 2.10
N GLY A 327 10.89 20.07 1.24
CA GLY A 327 11.53 20.08 -0.08
C GLY A 327 13.06 19.97 -0.07
N SER A 328 13.65 19.72 1.10
CA SER A 328 15.08 19.41 1.26
C SER A 328 15.44 18.07 0.60
N ARG A 329 16.74 17.75 0.50
CA ARG A 329 17.15 16.38 0.20
C ARG A 329 16.97 15.50 1.44
N PRO A 330 16.43 14.27 1.32
CA PRO A 330 16.28 13.36 2.45
C PRO A 330 17.63 13.06 3.10
N THR A 331 17.69 13.14 4.43
CA THR A 331 18.86 12.73 5.19
C THR A 331 19.09 11.22 5.08
N PRO A 332 20.31 10.72 5.36
CA PRO A 332 20.55 9.28 5.46
C PRO A 332 19.63 8.60 6.47
N TYR A 333 19.25 9.26 7.56
CA TYR A 333 18.32 8.71 8.55
C TYR A 333 16.89 8.58 8.01
N THR A 334 16.37 9.60 7.31
CA THR A 334 15.08 9.50 6.62
C THR A 334 15.10 8.41 5.55
N ARG A 335 16.18 8.28 4.79
CA ARG A 335 16.32 7.21 3.78
C ARG A 335 16.35 5.83 4.42
N ASP A 336 17.19 5.62 5.43
CA ASP A 336 17.33 4.33 6.12
C ASP A 336 16.03 3.90 6.81
N TYR A 337 15.30 4.87 7.41
CA TYR A 337 13.97 4.64 7.96
C TYR A 337 13.04 4.07 6.89
N TRP A 338 12.78 4.81 5.80
CA TRP A 338 11.86 4.34 4.75
C TRP A 338 12.36 3.09 4.02
N ALA A 339 13.67 2.92 3.85
CA ALA A 339 14.27 1.71 3.31
C ALA A 339 13.98 0.48 4.19
N TYR A 340 14.01 0.59 5.53
CA TYR A 340 13.66 -0.52 6.43
C TYR A 340 12.19 -0.96 6.31
N HIS A 341 11.29 -0.03 5.96
CA HIS A 341 9.86 -0.27 5.80
C HIS A 341 9.50 -0.74 4.38
N SER A 342 10.48 -1.23 3.61
CA SER A 342 10.33 -1.61 2.20
C SER A 342 10.49 -3.13 2.00
N HIS A 343 9.73 -3.73 1.08
CA HIS A 343 9.92 -5.14 0.74
C HIS A 343 11.32 -5.43 0.16
N SER A 344 11.87 -4.47 -0.60
CA SER A 344 13.25 -4.51 -1.10
C SER A 344 14.32 -4.58 -0.02
N TYR A 345 14.02 -4.24 1.25
CA TYR A 345 14.92 -4.50 2.38
C TYR A 345 15.23 -6.00 2.48
N PHE A 346 14.19 -6.83 2.38
CA PHE A 346 14.28 -8.29 2.47
C PHE A 346 14.77 -8.90 1.16
N CYS A 347 14.25 -8.42 0.01
CA CYS A 347 14.58 -8.98 -1.31
C CYS A 347 16.04 -8.77 -1.74
N GLU A 348 16.63 -7.60 -1.50
CA GLU A 348 17.95 -7.24 -2.06
C GLU A 348 19.11 -7.40 -1.07
N GLY A 349 18.84 -7.77 0.18
CA GLY A 349 19.90 -7.80 1.19
C GLY A 349 20.31 -6.39 1.69
N LYS A 350 19.41 -5.39 1.64
CA LYS A 350 19.79 -3.98 1.89
C LYS A 350 20.33 -3.78 3.30
N TYR A 351 21.43 -3.05 3.38
CA TYR A 351 21.91 -2.50 4.65
C TYR A 351 21.22 -1.17 4.94
N VAL A 352 20.68 -1.04 6.14
CA VAL A 352 20.25 0.23 6.73
C VAL A 352 20.97 0.40 8.07
N ALA A 353 21.51 1.59 8.36
CA ALA A 353 22.24 1.84 9.59
C ALA A 353 21.31 2.11 10.78
N THR A 354 20.03 2.39 10.52
CA THR A 354 19.02 2.75 11.52
C THR A 354 17.60 2.37 11.07
N ASN A 355 16.71 2.14 12.03
CA ASN A 355 15.25 1.96 11.86
C ASN A 355 14.44 3.10 12.53
N GLY A 356 15.10 4.12 13.10
CA GLY A 356 14.41 5.10 13.95
C GLY A 356 15.21 6.36 14.34
N GLY A 357 16.36 6.60 13.71
CA GLY A 357 17.26 7.71 14.00
C GLY A 357 18.49 7.33 14.84
N PRO A 358 19.34 8.31 15.20
CA PRO A 358 20.66 8.07 15.80
C PRO A 358 20.64 7.11 17.00
N GLY A 359 21.44 6.04 16.90
CA GLY A 359 21.59 5.03 17.98
C GLY A 359 20.56 3.90 17.99
N THR A 360 19.61 3.91 17.06
CA THR A 360 18.68 2.77 16.81
C THR A 360 19.19 1.91 15.65
N PHE A 361 18.77 0.64 15.60
CA PHE A 361 19.15 -0.33 14.57
C PHE A 361 17.99 -1.35 14.38
N PRO A 362 17.79 -1.90 13.16
CA PRO A 362 16.83 -2.97 12.90
C PRO A 362 16.94 -4.14 13.90
N GLU A 363 15.82 -4.60 14.45
CA GLU A 363 15.80 -5.86 15.19
C GLU A 363 15.81 -7.06 14.24
N LEU A 364 15.19 -6.93 13.07
CA LEU A 364 15.08 -8.01 12.08
C LEU A 364 16.23 -7.95 11.07
N PRO A 365 16.84 -9.09 10.71
CA PRO A 365 17.83 -9.15 9.66
C PRO A 365 17.18 -9.01 8.27
N SER A 366 17.89 -8.36 7.36
CA SER A 366 17.61 -8.43 5.92
C SER A 366 17.84 -9.86 5.41
N LEU A 367 16.76 -10.62 5.30
CA LEU A 367 16.72 -11.99 4.76
C LEU A 367 15.65 -12.06 3.67
N PRO A 368 15.87 -12.81 2.57
CA PRO A 368 14.83 -13.03 1.56
C PRO A 368 13.56 -13.65 2.16
N PRO A 369 12.37 -13.26 1.67
CA PRO A 369 11.12 -13.85 2.11
C PRO A 369 11.07 -15.36 1.81
N PRO A 370 10.22 -16.14 2.51
CA PRO A 370 9.96 -17.53 2.14
C PRO A 370 9.19 -17.61 0.80
N PRO A 371 9.24 -18.78 0.13
CA PRO A 371 8.37 -19.08 -1.00
C PRO A 371 6.89 -19.00 -0.59
N VAL A 372 6.05 -18.42 -1.44
CA VAL A 372 4.61 -18.22 -1.20
C VAL A 372 3.90 -18.16 -2.55
N HIS A 373 2.65 -18.63 -2.63
CA HIS A 373 1.83 -18.37 -3.81
C HIS A 373 1.42 -16.89 -3.80
N ALA A 374 1.61 -16.16 -4.89
CA ALA A 374 1.29 -14.73 -4.94
C ALA A 374 0.56 -14.33 -6.22
N MET A 375 -0.48 -13.52 -6.10
CA MET A 375 -1.06 -12.80 -7.23
C MET A 375 -0.93 -11.32 -6.99
N VAL A 376 0.09 -10.71 -7.60
CA VAL A 376 0.38 -9.29 -7.45
C VAL A 376 -0.44 -8.49 -8.46
N TRP A 377 -1.20 -7.53 -7.97
CA TRP A 377 -1.94 -6.56 -8.79
C TRP A 377 -1.29 -5.18 -8.72
N GLN A 378 -1.25 -4.45 -9.83
CA GLN A 378 -0.63 -3.13 -9.89
C GLN A 378 -1.42 -2.15 -10.77
N GLY A 379 -1.58 -0.93 -10.30
CA GLY A 379 -2.12 0.16 -11.11
C GLY A 379 -1.11 0.64 -12.14
N MET A 380 -1.50 0.69 -13.42
CA MET A 380 -0.68 1.30 -14.46
C MET A 380 -0.53 2.81 -14.26
N ARG A 381 -1.59 3.46 -13.79
CA ARG A 381 -1.63 4.90 -13.55
C ARG A 381 -1.36 5.32 -12.10
N ASP A 382 -0.97 4.38 -11.23
CA ASP A 382 -0.58 4.71 -9.86
C ASP A 382 0.59 5.70 -9.84
N THR A 383 0.34 6.92 -9.34
CA THR A 383 1.33 7.99 -9.37
C THR A 383 2.25 8.00 -8.15
N VAL A 384 2.02 7.11 -7.16
CA VAL A 384 2.77 7.01 -5.89
C VAL A 384 3.61 5.75 -5.86
N PHE A 385 2.98 4.58 -6.00
CA PHE A 385 3.59 3.27 -6.09
C PHE A 385 3.52 2.83 -7.55
N VAL A 386 4.42 3.40 -8.35
CA VAL A 386 4.41 3.28 -9.81
C VAL A 386 4.54 1.82 -10.25
N PHE A 387 4.21 1.52 -11.50
CA PHE A 387 4.24 0.14 -12.05
C PHE A 387 5.46 -0.70 -11.63
N ASN A 388 6.64 -0.07 -11.56
CA ASN A 388 7.91 -0.69 -11.18
C ASN A 388 7.82 -1.37 -9.81
N ASP A 389 7.13 -0.78 -8.83
CA ASP A 389 7.01 -1.33 -7.48
C ASP A 389 6.27 -2.67 -7.48
N GLY A 390 5.06 -2.72 -8.05
CA GLY A 390 4.31 -3.97 -8.20
C GLY A 390 5.08 -5.03 -9.01
N PHE A 391 5.78 -4.62 -10.07
CA PHE A 391 6.62 -5.52 -10.86
C PHE A 391 7.79 -6.09 -10.05
N TYR A 392 8.57 -5.26 -9.33
CA TYR A 392 9.69 -5.73 -8.53
C TYR A 392 9.25 -6.55 -7.29
N ASN A 393 8.09 -6.23 -6.71
CA ASN A 393 7.41 -7.09 -5.73
C ASN A 393 7.15 -8.49 -6.31
N ALA A 394 6.55 -8.58 -7.50
CA ALA A 394 6.30 -9.87 -8.17
C ALA A 394 7.59 -10.62 -8.53
N LYS A 395 8.64 -9.94 -9.02
CA LYS A 395 9.94 -10.58 -9.33
C LYS A 395 10.60 -11.15 -8.08
N CYS A 396 10.63 -10.41 -6.97
CA CYS A 396 11.21 -10.90 -5.71
C CYS A 396 10.53 -12.19 -5.22
N LEU A 397 9.20 -12.25 -5.24
CA LEU A 397 8.43 -13.44 -4.85
C LEU A 397 8.67 -14.60 -5.84
N GLN A 398 8.66 -14.32 -7.14
CA GLN A 398 8.94 -15.31 -8.19
C GLN A 398 10.33 -15.96 -8.05
N GLU A 399 11.32 -15.21 -7.55
CA GLU A 399 12.67 -15.72 -7.30
C GLU A 399 12.77 -16.65 -6.07
N GLN A 400 11.82 -16.57 -5.12
CA GLN A 400 11.74 -17.52 -3.99
C GLN A 400 11.00 -18.81 -4.37
N GLY A 401 10.00 -18.71 -5.24
CA GLY A 401 9.16 -19.81 -5.70
C GLY A 401 7.73 -19.75 -5.19
N GLY A 402 6.94 -20.78 -5.51
CA GLY A 402 5.47 -20.76 -5.41
C GLY A 402 4.83 -20.46 -6.76
N ASP A 403 3.49 -20.37 -6.80
CA ASP A 403 2.78 -19.85 -7.98
C ASP A 403 2.72 -18.33 -7.91
N VAL A 404 3.49 -17.63 -8.75
CA VAL A 404 3.52 -16.16 -8.78
C VAL A 404 2.94 -15.64 -10.10
N ARG A 405 1.87 -14.85 -9.99
CA ARG A 405 1.17 -14.17 -11.09
C ARG A 405 1.33 -12.66 -10.94
N PHE A 406 1.45 -11.95 -12.07
CA PHE A 406 1.50 -10.49 -12.10
C PHE A 406 0.48 -9.97 -13.11
N LEU A 407 -0.46 -9.16 -12.63
CA LEU A 407 -1.50 -8.55 -13.43
C LEU A 407 -1.55 -7.06 -13.13
N THR A 408 -1.98 -6.26 -14.10
CA THR A 408 -2.21 -4.83 -13.88
C THR A 408 -3.63 -4.44 -14.20
N TYR A 409 -4.04 -3.30 -13.67
CA TYR A 409 -5.29 -2.64 -14.01
C TYR A 409 -5.07 -1.14 -14.17
N HIS A 410 -6.10 -0.38 -14.54
CA HIS A 410 -5.88 0.99 -15.00
C HIS A 410 -5.53 1.94 -13.84
N ILE A 411 -6.29 1.90 -12.74
CA ILE A 411 -6.19 2.83 -11.59
C ILE A 411 -5.07 2.51 -10.60
N GLY A 412 -4.65 3.52 -9.83
CA GLY A 412 -4.01 3.37 -8.52
C GLY A 412 -4.20 4.63 -7.67
N HIS A 413 -3.15 5.06 -6.96
CA HIS A 413 -3.13 6.37 -6.29
C HIS A 413 -3.00 7.51 -7.32
N GLU A 414 -4.06 7.79 -8.06
CA GLU A 414 -4.14 8.91 -9.01
C GLU A 414 -4.06 10.25 -8.26
N VAL A 415 -3.08 11.11 -8.56
CA VAL A 415 -3.32 12.55 -8.39
C VAL A 415 -4.36 12.94 -9.43
N VAL A 416 -5.52 13.43 -8.98
CA VAL A 416 -6.60 13.90 -9.86
C VAL A 416 -6.12 15.13 -10.62
N ASP A 417 -5.61 14.93 -11.84
CA ASP A 417 -5.23 16.02 -12.72
C ASP A 417 -6.50 16.75 -13.17
N VAL A 418 -6.60 18.03 -12.79
CA VAL A 418 -7.75 18.88 -13.09
C VAL A 418 -7.63 19.48 -14.51
N GLY A 419 -7.26 18.67 -15.50
CA GLY A 419 -7.20 19.10 -16.91
C GLY A 419 -6.65 18.12 -17.94
N ASN A 420 -5.75 17.18 -17.61
CA ASN A 420 -4.95 16.46 -18.60
C ASN A 420 -5.32 15.00 -18.90
N ASP A 421 -6.31 14.37 -18.25
CA ASP A 421 -6.80 12.99 -18.56
C ASP A 421 -7.52 12.89 -19.95
N LEU A 422 -7.02 13.58 -20.97
CA LEU A 422 -7.72 13.86 -22.23
C LEU A 422 -7.86 12.61 -23.12
N PHE A 423 -6.86 11.72 -23.15
CA PHE A 423 -6.89 10.50 -23.97
C PHE A 423 -6.90 9.20 -23.16
N GLN A 424 -6.82 9.29 -21.82
CA GLN A 424 -6.98 8.16 -20.89
C GLN A 424 -7.96 8.52 -19.76
N PRO A 425 -9.23 8.88 -20.04
CA PRO A 425 -10.14 9.36 -19.00
C PRO A 425 -10.54 8.25 -18.02
N SER A 426 -10.30 8.53 -16.74
CA SER A 426 -10.90 7.82 -15.59
C SER A 426 -12.43 7.87 -15.71
N ASN A 427 -13.06 6.78 -16.13
CA ASN A 427 -14.48 6.72 -16.49
C ASN A 427 -15.28 5.81 -15.55
N ASP A 428 -16.62 5.85 -15.65
CA ASP A 428 -17.56 5.12 -14.77
C ASP A 428 -17.53 3.57 -14.93
N LEU A 429 -16.55 2.99 -15.62
CA LEU A 429 -16.41 1.53 -15.76
C LEU A 429 -15.56 0.94 -14.63
N PRO A 430 -15.72 -0.37 -14.29
CA PRO A 430 -14.89 -1.02 -13.27
C PRO A 430 -13.42 -1.02 -13.69
N GLN A 431 -12.60 -0.23 -13.01
CA GLN A 431 -11.20 0.00 -13.39
C GLN A 431 -10.24 -1.05 -12.81
N ASN A 432 -10.75 -1.98 -12.00
CA ASN A 432 -10.07 -3.09 -11.31
C ASN A 432 -9.79 -4.31 -12.22
N ARG A 433 -9.48 -4.09 -13.51
CA ARG A 433 -9.46 -5.13 -14.55
C ARG A 433 -8.23 -5.14 -15.43
N CYS A 434 -7.81 -6.34 -15.82
CA CYS A 434 -6.87 -6.57 -16.92
C CYS A 434 -7.62 -7.15 -18.13
N GLY A 435 -8.20 -6.28 -18.95
CA GLY A 435 -9.08 -6.68 -20.05
C GLY A 435 -10.34 -7.35 -19.51
N SER A 436 -10.55 -8.62 -19.84
CA SER A 436 -11.67 -9.41 -19.28
C SER A 436 -11.47 -9.87 -17.83
N LEU A 437 -10.23 -9.97 -17.35
CA LEU A 437 -9.89 -10.51 -16.03
C LEU A 437 -10.29 -9.54 -14.93
N ASP A 438 -11.02 -10.03 -13.93
CA ASP A 438 -11.57 -9.24 -12.82
C ASP A 438 -10.83 -9.56 -11.53
N LYS A 439 -10.30 -8.53 -10.86
CA LYS A 439 -9.43 -8.72 -9.70
C LYS A 439 -10.06 -9.58 -8.60
N ASN A 440 -11.31 -9.32 -8.24
CA ASN A 440 -11.98 -10.03 -7.15
C ASN A 440 -12.35 -11.48 -7.56
N THR A 441 -12.76 -11.67 -8.82
CA THR A 441 -13.03 -13.00 -9.38
C THR A 441 -11.78 -13.86 -9.43
N GLU A 442 -10.67 -13.31 -9.94
CA GLU A 442 -9.39 -14.01 -10.03
C GLU A 442 -8.76 -14.25 -8.66
N SER A 443 -8.93 -13.33 -7.69
CA SER A 443 -8.45 -13.53 -6.31
C SER A 443 -9.15 -14.69 -5.63
N PHE A 444 -10.48 -14.79 -5.80
CA PHE A 444 -11.24 -15.93 -5.32
C PHE A 444 -10.80 -17.24 -6.00
N ALA A 445 -10.60 -17.23 -7.32
CA ALA A 445 -10.12 -18.40 -8.07
C ALA A 445 -8.71 -18.85 -7.60
N PHE A 446 -7.81 -17.91 -7.35
CA PHE A 446 -6.46 -18.15 -6.83
C PHE A 446 -6.48 -18.80 -5.44
N PHE A 447 -7.30 -18.29 -4.51
CA PHE A 447 -7.45 -18.90 -3.19
C PHE A 447 -8.14 -20.27 -3.23
N GLN A 448 -9.04 -20.51 -4.17
CA GLN A 448 -9.69 -21.82 -4.33
C GLN A 448 -8.68 -22.90 -4.75
N GLU A 449 -7.68 -22.57 -5.58
CA GLU A 449 -6.57 -23.48 -5.89
C GLU A 449 -5.65 -23.65 -4.67
N HIS A 450 -5.04 -22.56 -4.18
CA HIS A 450 -3.90 -22.63 -3.26
C HIS A 450 -4.28 -22.82 -1.78
N LEU A 451 -5.52 -22.52 -1.37
CA LEU A 451 -5.99 -22.72 0.02
C LEU A 451 -7.01 -23.86 0.18
N LYS A 452 -7.57 -24.40 -0.92
CA LYS A 452 -8.50 -25.54 -0.87
C LYS A 452 -8.10 -26.73 -1.74
N GLY A 453 -7.02 -26.63 -2.51
CA GLY A 453 -6.56 -27.70 -3.39
C GLY A 453 -7.51 -28.00 -4.54
N ILE A 454 -8.31 -27.02 -4.98
CA ILE A 454 -9.21 -27.19 -6.13
C ILE A 454 -8.37 -27.03 -7.40
N GLU A 455 -7.83 -28.16 -7.87
CA GLU A 455 -6.95 -28.27 -9.04
C GLU A 455 -7.56 -27.58 -10.27
N GLY A 456 -6.80 -26.64 -10.87
CA GLY A 456 -7.18 -25.90 -12.07
C GLY A 456 -8.09 -24.70 -11.82
N ALA A 457 -8.40 -24.35 -10.57
CA ALA A 457 -9.18 -23.15 -10.29
C ALA A 457 -8.44 -21.86 -10.71
N ALA A 458 -7.10 -21.83 -10.64
CA ALA A 458 -6.28 -20.69 -11.05
C ALA A 458 -5.80 -20.75 -12.51
N ASP A 459 -6.31 -21.68 -13.34
CA ASP A 459 -5.98 -21.76 -14.77
C ASP A 459 -6.62 -20.65 -15.60
N VAL A 460 -7.71 -20.03 -15.10
CA VAL A 460 -8.31 -18.82 -15.72
C VAL A 460 -7.39 -17.61 -15.66
N ILE A 461 -6.45 -17.61 -14.72
CA ILE A 461 -5.46 -16.56 -14.51
C ILE A 461 -4.28 -16.84 -15.44
N PRO A 462 -3.77 -15.87 -16.21
CA PRO A 462 -2.62 -16.08 -17.08
C PRO A 462 -1.33 -16.34 -16.27
N ARG A 463 -0.42 -17.15 -16.81
CA ARG A 463 0.96 -17.29 -16.30
C ARG A 463 1.88 -16.16 -16.79
N LYS A 464 1.50 -15.53 -17.91
CA LYS A 464 2.16 -14.36 -18.51
C LYS A 464 1.72 -13.07 -17.81
N PRO A 465 2.61 -12.08 -17.61
CA PRO A 465 2.20 -10.75 -17.17
C PRO A 465 1.06 -10.17 -18.02
N CYS A 466 0.03 -9.67 -17.35
CA CYS A 466 -1.10 -9.01 -17.97
C CYS A 466 -0.95 -7.49 -17.84
N MET A 467 -0.87 -6.80 -18.97
CA MET A 467 -0.68 -5.35 -19.07
C MET A 467 -1.98 -4.68 -19.51
N SER A 468 -2.68 -4.02 -18.59
CA SER A 468 -3.83 -3.16 -18.89
C SER A 468 -3.38 -1.93 -19.69
N LEU A 469 -4.00 -1.68 -20.84
CA LEU A 469 -3.73 -0.52 -21.72
C LEU A 469 -4.81 0.57 -21.58
N SER A 470 -5.99 0.17 -21.13
CA SER A 470 -7.11 1.04 -20.74
C SER A 470 -8.12 0.20 -19.95
N VAL A 471 -9.19 0.81 -19.44
CA VAL A 471 -10.27 0.10 -18.73
C VAL A 471 -10.93 -1.05 -19.53
N THR A 472 -10.78 -1.09 -20.87
CA THR A 472 -11.36 -2.15 -21.72
C THR A 472 -10.37 -2.88 -22.63
N ASP A 473 -9.06 -2.62 -22.45
CA ASP A 473 -8.02 -3.13 -23.35
C ASP A 473 -6.81 -3.58 -22.54
N ALA A 474 -6.32 -4.79 -22.79
CA ALA A 474 -5.13 -5.33 -22.14
C ALA A 474 -4.40 -6.31 -23.07
N VAL A 475 -3.12 -6.59 -22.78
CA VAL A 475 -2.30 -7.56 -23.52
C VAL A 475 -1.54 -8.48 -22.58
N LEU A 476 -1.32 -9.73 -23.01
CA LEU A 476 -0.36 -10.61 -22.35
C LEU A 476 1.02 -10.42 -22.99
N VAL A 477 2.06 -10.26 -22.18
CA VAL A 477 3.45 -10.17 -22.64
C VAL A 477 4.26 -11.36 -22.12
N ASP A 478 5.28 -11.80 -22.85
CA ASP A 478 6.11 -12.94 -22.40
C ASP A 478 6.96 -12.60 -21.16
N ASP A 479 7.47 -11.37 -21.10
CA ASP A 479 8.08 -10.74 -19.93
C ASP A 479 7.92 -9.21 -20.07
N VAL A 480 8.10 -8.48 -18.97
CA VAL A 480 8.06 -7.01 -18.97
C VAL A 480 9.34 -6.47 -19.60
N SER A 481 9.21 -5.83 -20.76
CA SER A 481 10.34 -5.19 -21.43
C SER A 481 10.89 -4.04 -20.58
N ARG A 482 12.18 -4.08 -20.24
CA ARG A 482 12.85 -3.12 -19.34
C ARG A 482 14.31 -2.87 -19.71
N GLY A 483 14.97 -1.94 -19.02
CA GLY A 483 16.36 -1.58 -19.27
C GLY A 483 16.60 -1.04 -20.70
N LYS A 484 17.85 -1.13 -21.18
CA LYS A 484 18.26 -0.63 -22.52
C LYS A 484 17.86 -1.56 -23.68
N THR A 485 16.64 -2.08 -23.64
CA THR A 485 16.02 -2.95 -24.65
C THR A 485 15.03 -2.19 -25.54
N GLY A 486 14.29 -2.86 -26.41
CA GLY A 486 13.32 -2.20 -27.30
C GLY A 486 13.96 -1.22 -28.30
N ARG A 487 13.23 -0.14 -28.64
CA ARG A 487 13.67 0.85 -29.63
C ARG A 487 14.42 2.00 -28.98
N LYS A 488 15.68 2.20 -29.39
CA LYS A 488 16.49 3.34 -28.98
C LYS A 488 16.16 4.59 -29.81
N PHE A 489 16.01 5.72 -29.11
CA PHE A 489 15.92 7.07 -29.64
C PHE A 489 17.11 7.89 -29.14
N VAL A 490 17.67 8.74 -30.00
CA VAL A 490 18.74 9.69 -29.63
C VAL A 490 18.09 11.05 -29.42
N LEU A 491 18.31 11.64 -28.25
CA LEU A 491 17.70 12.91 -27.87
C LEU A 491 18.60 14.07 -28.33
N PRO A 492 18.10 15.04 -29.11
CA PRO A 492 18.87 16.23 -29.47
C PRO A 492 19.14 17.08 -28.22
N ALA A 493 20.24 17.84 -28.25
CA ALA A 493 20.54 18.84 -27.22
C ALA A 493 19.36 19.82 -27.09
N THR A 494 18.68 19.77 -25.95
CA THR A 494 17.40 20.42 -25.70
C THR A 494 17.50 21.26 -24.44
N ARG A 495 17.00 22.51 -24.51
CA ARG A 495 17.02 23.41 -23.35
C ARG A 495 15.75 23.27 -22.53
N ALA A 496 15.90 23.04 -21.24
CA ALA A 496 14.81 23.06 -20.27
C ALA A 496 15.05 24.17 -19.24
N VAL A 497 13.97 24.64 -18.63
CA VAL A 497 14.00 25.67 -17.58
C VAL A 497 13.18 25.15 -16.39
N PRO A 498 13.81 24.84 -15.25
CA PRO A 498 13.09 24.53 -14.02
C PRO A 498 12.06 25.63 -13.70
N GLY A 499 10.87 25.26 -13.23
CA GLY A 499 9.84 26.18 -12.74
C GLY A 499 8.83 26.55 -13.81
N VAL A 500 9.06 26.14 -15.06
CA VAL A 500 8.10 26.27 -16.16
C VAL A 500 7.19 25.04 -16.16
N ALA A 501 5.91 25.25 -15.86
CA ALA A 501 4.90 24.20 -15.83
C ALA A 501 4.54 23.64 -17.23
N GLN A 502 4.78 24.42 -18.29
CA GLN A 502 4.61 23.95 -19.67
C GLN A 502 5.77 23.03 -20.05
N PRO A 503 5.52 21.78 -20.48
CA PRO A 503 6.59 20.85 -20.81
C PRO A 503 7.37 21.30 -22.06
N VAL A 504 8.68 21.07 -22.04
CA VAL A 504 9.48 21.03 -23.25
C VAL A 504 9.27 19.68 -23.91
N VAL A 505 8.92 19.70 -25.20
CA VAL A 505 8.60 18.49 -25.98
C VAL A 505 9.78 18.13 -26.87
N ILE A 506 10.28 16.90 -26.76
CA ILE A 506 11.18 16.29 -27.72
C ILE A 506 10.37 15.26 -28.55
N ASP A 507 9.89 15.66 -29.72
CA ASP A 507 9.29 14.73 -30.71
C ASP A 507 10.35 13.68 -31.09
N LEU A 508 10.04 12.40 -30.86
CA LEU A 508 10.98 11.30 -31.08
C LEU A 508 11.12 10.92 -32.57
N GLY A 509 10.40 11.59 -33.47
CA GLY A 509 10.32 11.25 -34.89
C GLY A 509 9.62 9.92 -35.15
N TYR A 510 8.84 9.46 -34.16
CA TYR A 510 8.10 8.20 -34.21
C TYR A 510 6.65 8.44 -34.64
N THR A 511 6.10 7.48 -35.37
CA THR A 511 4.69 7.46 -35.78
C THR A 511 4.26 6.00 -35.87
N ALA A 512 3.18 5.62 -35.18
CA ALA A 512 2.68 4.26 -35.13
C ALA A 512 2.20 3.77 -36.50
N GLY A 513 2.48 2.50 -36.80
CA GLY A 513 2.13 1.86 -38.08
C GLY A 513 0.63 1.78 -38.37
N SER A 514 0.28 1.35 -39.59
CA SER A 514 -1.11 1.24 -40.06
C SER A 514 -1.97 0.24 -39.29
N GLU A 515 -1.36 -0.66 -38.52
CA GLU A 515 -2.04 -1.66 -37.69
C GLU A 515 -2.16 -1.22 -36.22
N GLY A 516 -1.67 -0.02 -35.87
CA GLY A 516 -1.44 0.39 -34.49
C GLY A 516 -0.26 -0.34 -33.86
N GLU A 517 0.18 0.13 -32.69
CA GLU A 517 1.27 -0.51 -31.93
C GLU A 517 0.97 -0.43 -30.43
N VAL A 518 1.42 -1.42 -29.65
CA VAL A 518 1.41 -1.38 -28.20
C VAL A 518 2.78 -0.96 -27.69
N ILE A 519 2.78 -0.01 -26.77
CA ILE A 519 3.94 0.35 -25.96
C ILE A 519 3.67 -0.08 -24.53
N ALA A 520 4.37 -1.09 -24.02
CA ALA A 520 4.12 -1.62 -22.67
C ALA A 520 5.38 -2.20 -22.02
N GLY A 521 5.72 -1.72 -20.83
CA GLY A 521 6.92 -2.09 -20.07
C GLY A 521 7.54 -0.89 -19.35
N ILE A 522 8.81 -1.01 -18.97
CA ILE A 522 9.58 0.00 -18.26
C ILE A 522 10.55 0.71 -19.23
N PRO A 523 10.31 1.99 -19.57
CA PRO A 523 11.24 2.77 -20.38
C PRO A 523 12.56 3.01 -19.65
N HIS A 524 13.66 3.19 -20.39
CA HIS A 524 14.97 3.49 -19.81
C HIS A 524 15.51 4.80 -20.38
N LEU A 525 15.95 5.71 -19.50
CA LEU A 525 16.47 7.02 -19.86
C LEU A 525 17.94 7.15 -19.43
N GLN A 526 18.81 7.53 -20.37
CA GLN A 526 20.20 7.87 -20.11
C GLN A 526 20.48 9.28 -20.65
N ILE A 527 20.78 10.23 -19.78
CA ILE A 527 20.93 11.66 -20.13
C ILE A 527 22.07 12.33 -19.38
N SER A 528 22.72 13.32 -20.01
CA SER A 528 23.46 14.37 -19.32
C SER A 528 22.54 15.58 -19.13
N ILE A 529 22.62 16.21 -17.97
CA ILE A 529 21.97 17.50 -17.64
C ILE A 529 23.08 18.51 -17.32
N ASP A 530 23.37 19.39 -18.28
CA ASP A 530 24.43 20.39 -18.20
C ASP A 530 23.86 21.76 -17.81
N SER A 531 24.36 22.36 -16.74
CA SER A 531 23.91 23.70 -16.28
C SER A 531 24.45 24.80 -17.21
N LEU A 532 23.58 25.68 -17.71
CA LEU A 532 23.97 26.79 -18.60
C LEU A 532 24.40 28.05 -17.85
N SER A 533 24.59 27.97 -16.52
CA SER A 533 25.15 29.04 -15.69
C SER A 533 26.55 28.67 -15.19
N THR A 534 27.40 29.69 -15.04
CA THR A 534 28.71 29.57 -14.37
C THR A 534 28.68 29.95 -12.90
N ALA A 535 27.52 30.36 -12.37
CA ALA A 535 27.28 30.39 -10.93
C ALA A 535 27.20 28.95 -10.38
N THR A 536 27.31 28.78 -9.06
CA THR A 536 27.29 27.48 -8.37
C THR A 536 26.23 26.54 -8.96
N PRO A 537 26.58 25.30 -9.34
CA PRO A 537 25.64 24.32 -9.86
C PRO A 537 24.42 24.20 -8.94
N GLY A 538 23.23 24.20 -9.55
CA GLY A 538 22.00 24.25 -8.80
C GLY A 538 21.56 22.90 -8.24
N ASP A 539 20.40 22.93 -7.60
CA ASP A 539 19.61 21.78 -7.21
C ASP A 539 18.40 21.67 -8.15
N GLU A 540 18.63 21.87 -9.47
CA GLU A 540 17.59 21.98 -10.50
C GLU A 540 16.76 20.69 -10.60
N ILE A 541 15.45 20.80 -10.43
CA ILE A 541 14.54 19.66 -10.60
C ILE A 541 13.94 19.68 -12.01
N LEU A 542 14.00 18.53 -12.66
CA LEU A 542 13.33 18.24 -13.93
C LEU A 542 12.55 16.94 -13.81
N ILE A 543 11.41 16.88 -14.49
CA ILE A 543 10.48 15.75 -14.38
C ILE A 543 10.19 15.24 -15.79
N PHE A 544 10.39 13.94 -16.01
CA PHE A 544 10.36 13.29 -17.32
C PHE A 544 9.17 12.34 -17.42
N GLY A 545 8.45 12.42 -18.53
CA GLY A 545 7.34 11.52 -18.86
C GLY A 545 7.33 11.17 -20.34
N LEU A 546 6.72 10.04 -20.71
CA LEU A 546 6.45 9.76 -22.12
C LEU A 546 5.15 10.45 -22.54
N GLY A 547 5.20 11.22 -23.61
CA GLY A 547 4.03 11.84 -24.21
C GLY A 547 3.55 11.12 -25.46
N HIS A 548 2.24 11.10 -25.67
CA HIS A 548 1.61 10.73 -26.94
C HIS A 548 0.84 11.89 -27.57
N MET A 549 0.69 11.86 -28.90
CA MET A 549 -0.22 12.73 -29.64
C MET A 549 -1.08 11.85 -30.53
N ARG A 550 -2.40 11.89 -30.30
CA ARG A 550 -3.37 11.16 -31.13
C ARG A 550 -3.46 11.77 -32.52
N SER A 551 -3.47 10.95 -33.57
CA SER A 551 -3.59 11.41 -34.96
C SER A 551 -4.91 12.16 -35.24
N THR A 552 -5.94 11.85 -34.45
CA THR A 552 -7.25 12.52 -34.44
C THR A 552 -7.24 13.90 -33.78
N THR A 553 -6.27 14.18 -32.91
CA THR A 553 -6.18 15.41 -32.10
C THR A 553 -4.77 16.01 -32.21
N PRO A 554 -4.36 16.47 -33.41
CA PRO A 554 -3.01 16.96 -33.64
C PRO A 554 -2.70 18.23 -32.83
N GLN A 555 -1.41 18.43 -32.54
CA GLN A 555 -0.85 19.52 -31.73
C GLN A 555 -1.10 19.45 -30.21
N ILE A 556 -1.84 18.45 -29.71
CA ILE A 556 -1.93 18.18 -28.27
C ILE A 556 -1.01 17.02 -27.92
N TRP A 557 -0.09 17.26 -26.99
CA TRP A 557 0.68 16.22 -26.33
C TRP A 557 0.06 15.97 -24.96
N ASP A 558 -0.18 14.70 -24.68
CA ASP A 558 -0.75 14.19 -23.45
C ASP A 558 0.23 13.19 -22.81
N LEU A 559 0.15 12.96 -21.51
CA LEU A 559 1.07 12.14 -20.74
C LEU A 559 0.57 10.70 -20.69
N VAL A 560 1.41 9.74 -21.07
CA VAL A 560 1.06 8.31 -21.00
C VAL A 560 1.01 7.86 -19.55
N ASP A 561 -0.13 7.29 -19.16
CA ASP A 561 -0.48 6.74 -17.84
C ASP A 561 -0.36 7.73 -16.67
N ASN A 562 -0.31 9.03 -16.94
CA ASN A 562 0.08 10.06 -15.95
C ASN A 562 1.47 9.78 -15.30
N GLN A 563 2.35 9.02 -15.98
CA GLN A 563 3.55 8.47 -15.38
C GLN A 563 4.79 9.37 -15.53
N LEU A 564 5.42 9.68 -14.39
CA LEU A 564 6.53 10.63 -14.30
C LEU A 564 7.69 10.16 -13.41
N TRP A 565 8.91 10.50 -13.84
CA TRP A 565 10.15 10.27 -13.12
C TRP A 565 11.01 11.54 -13.01
N PRO A 566 11.43 11.97 -11.81
CA PRO A 566 12.21 13.19 -11.61
C PRO A 566 13.73 12.98 -11.60
N THR A 567 14.49 14.06 -11.76
CA THR A 567 15.92 14.18 -11.46
C THR A 567 16.18 15.44 -10.63
N ARG A 568 17.33 15.51 -9.92
CA ARG A 568 17.66 16.64 -9.03
C ARG A 568 19.14 17.04 -9.10
N GLY A 569 19.41 18.17 -9.75
CA GLY A 569 20.74 18.74 -10.01
C GLY A 569 21.34 18.30 -11.36
N PRO A 570 22.44 18.94 -11.80
CA PRO A 570 23.12 18.60 -13.03
C PRO A 570 24.00 17.36 -12.88
N GLY A 571 24.26 16.66 -13.99
CA GLY A 571 25.10 15.47 -14.04
C GLY A 571 24.62 14.42 -15.04
N ASP A 572 25.31 13.27 -15.05
CA ASP A 572 24.95 12.08 -15.82
C ASP A 572 23.93 11.23 -15.05
N TYR A 573 22.87 10.81 -15.74
CA TYR A 573 21.81 9.96 -15.22
C TYR A 573 21.58 8.74 -16.11
N ASP A 574 21.27 7.61 -15.50
CA ASP A 574 21.06 6.32 -16.18
C ASP A 574 20.06 5.48 -15.38
N PHE A 575 18.76 5.61 -15.67
CA PHE A 575 17.68 5.03 -14.83
C PHE A 575 16.51 4.45 -15.64
N GLU A 576 15.82 3.50 -15.01
CA GLU A 576 14.47 3.10 -15.41
C GLU A 576 13.48 4.20 -15.04
N MET A 577 12.62 4.58 -15.98
CA MET A 577 11.47 5.48 -15.73
C MET A 577 10.33 4.69 -15.09
N SER A 578 9.24 5.38 -14.73
CA SER A 578 7.96 4.71 -14.47
C SER A 578 7.54 3.85 -15.67
N GLY A 579 7.09 2.62 -15.41
CA GLY A 579 6.49 1.75 -16.41
C GLY A 579 5.16 2.28 -16.93
N ILE A 580 4.86 1.95 -18.18
CA ILE A 580 3.72 2.43 -18.96
C ILE A 580 3.11 1.28 -19.77
N ALA A 581 1.86 1.45 -20.22
CA ALA A 581 1.14 0.50 -21.06
C ALA A 581 0.00 1.21 -21.83
N GLU A 582 0.16 1.42 -23.15
CA GLU A 582 -0.78 2.18 -23.99
C GLU A 582 -0.89 1.57 -25.41
N ARG A 583 -2.06 1.72 -26.06
CA ARG A 583 -2.28 1.35 -27.47
C ARG A 583 -2.29 2.57 -28.38
N LEU A 584 -1.20 2.73 -29.11
CA LEU A 584 -1.04 3.75 -30.13
C LEU A 584 -1.88 3.40 -31.35
N GLN A 585 -2.78 4.30 -31.72
CA GLN A 585 -3.60 4.20 -32.93
C GLN A 585 -2.77 4.54 -34.17
N PRO A 586 -3.19 4.11 -35.38
CA PRO A 586 -2.49 4.45 -36.61
C PRO A 586 -2.24 5.96 -36.77
N GLY A 587 -0.97 6.32 -36.96
CA GLY A 587 -0.54 7.72 -37.09
C GLY A 587 -0.29 8.46 -35.77
N ASP A 588 -0.52 7.84 -34.60
CA ASP A 588 -0.18 8.43 -33.30
C ASP A 588 1.33 8.61 -33.18
N LYS A 589 1.76 9.64 -32.44
CA LYS A 589 3.18 10.00 -32.27
C LYS A 589 3.61 9.91 -30.82
N LEU A 590 4.92 9.79 -30.60
CA LEU A 590 5.55 9.78 -29.28
C LEU A 590 6.55 10.94 -29.11
N ALA A 591 6.59 11.49 -27.91
CA ALA A 591 7.55 12.51 -27.47
C ALA A 591 8.11 12.16 -26.09
N LEU A 592 9.32 12.63 -25.76
CA LEU A 592 9.72 12.79 -24.36
C LEU A 592 9.22 14.17 -23.89
N LEU A 593 8.46 14.19 -22.79
CA LEU A 593 7.99 15.41 -22.14
C LEU A 593 8.91 15.72 -20.96
N ILE A 594 9.39 16.96 -20.90
CA ILE A 594 10.31 17.44 -19.87
C ILE A 594 9.66 18.64 -19.18
N TYR A 595 9.11 18.41 -17.99
CA TYR A 595 8.46 19.42 -17.19
C TYR A 595 9.48 20.15 -16.32
N GLY A 596 9.45 21.47 -16.36
CA GLY A 596 10.16 22.30 -15.40
C GLY A 596 9.48 22.29 -14.03
N ALA A 597 8.15 22.14 -13.98
CA ALA A 597 7.36 21.91 -12.77
C ALA A 597 6.14 21.04 -13.11
N HIS A 598 5.71 20.17 -12.19
CA HIS A 598 4.51 19.34 -12.37
C HIS A 598 3.74 19.19 -11.05
N GLU A 599 2.42 19.03 -11.12
CA GLU A 599 1.57 19.03 -9.93
C GLU A 599 1.84 17.87 -8.96
N GLN A 600 2.12 16.66 -9.47
CA GLN A 600 2.55 15.51 -8.64
C GLN A 600 3.74 15.86 -7.69
N PHE A 601 4.53 16.88 -8.01
CA PHE A 601 5.73 17.32 -7.30
C PHE A 601 5.61 18.74 -6.70
N ASN A 602 4.39 19.25 -6.46
CA ASN A 602 4.10 20.66 -6.13
C ASN A 602 4.98 21.31 -5.02
N ILE A 603 5.31 20.63 -3.92
CA ILE A 603 6.17 21.21 -2.85
C ILE A 603 7.60 21.46 -3.35
N THR A 604 8.15 20.49 -4.09
CA THR A 604 9.51 20.58 -4.65
C THR A 604 9.53 21.34 -5.97
N GLY A 605 8.39 21.88 -6.41
CA GLY A 605 8.06 22.45 -7.72
C GLY A 605 9.19 23.24 -8.38
N ALA A 606 10.09 22.48 -9.02
CA ALA A 606 11.34 22.90 -9.67
C ALA A 606 12.46 23.51 -8.82
N VAL A 607 12.14 24.01 -7.63
CA VAL A 607 13.01 24.88 -6.85
C VAL A 607 13.13 24.28 -5.46
N SER A 608 14.28 23.67 -5.20
CA SER A 608 14.70 23.30 -3.85
C SER A 608 14.53 24.49 -2.90
N ALA A 609 13.91 24.27 -1.73
CA ALA A 609 13.71 25.33 -0.75
C ALA A 609 15.02 26.03 -0.31
N SER A 610 16.16 25.37 -0.52
CA SER A 610 17.51 25.88 -0.27
C SER A 610 18.12 26.75 -1.40
N GLN A 611 17.57 26.74 -2.62
CA GLN A 611 18.14 27.44 -3.78
C GLN A 611 17.07 28.00 -4.73
N VAL A 612 16.81 29.31 -4.64
CA VAL A 612 15.78 30.03 -5.43
C VAL A 612 16.24 30.40 -6.85
N ASN A 613 17.47 30.04 -7.24
CA ASN A 613 18.04 30.39 -8.55
C ASN A 613 17.63 29.39 -9.62
N VAL A 614 16.63 29.73 -10.44
CA VAL A 614 16.29 28.99 -11.65
C VAL A 614 17.37 29.22 -12.72
N THR A 615 18.11 28.16 -13.04
CA THR A 615 19.10 28.14 -14.12
C THR A 615 18.58 27.27 -15.28
N PRO A 616 18.58 27.77 -16.53
CA PRO A 616 18.35 26.92 -17.69
C PRO A 616 19.42 25.82 -17.80
N VAL A 617 19.00 24.62 -18.18
CA VAL A 617 19.90 23.48 -18.41
C VAL A 617 19.79 22.99 -19.85
N GLU A 618 20.84 22.34 -20.34
CA GLU A 618 20.85 21.65 -21.63
C GLU A 618 20.90 20.14 -21.38
N ILE A 619 20.01 19.41 -22.05
CA ILE A 619 19.79 17.98 -21.85
C ILE A 619 20.10 17.27 -23.15
N SER A 620 20.88 16.20 -23.09
CA SER A 620 21.12 15.32 -24.25
C SER A 620 21.30 13.87 -23.81
N GLY A 621 21.06 12.91 -24.71
CA GLY A 621 21.20 11.51 -24.34
C GLY A 621 20.44 10.53 -25.22
N SER A 622 19.83 9.53 -24.60
CA SER A 622 19.10 8.45 -25.27
C SER A 622 17.97 7.90 -24.41
N LEU A 623 16.89 7.53 -25.08
CA LEU A 623 15.69 6.93 -24.50
C LEU A 623 15.46 5.57 -25.16
N TRP A 624 15.10 4.56 -24.39
CA TRP A 624 14.73 3.22 -24.87
C TRP A 624 13.27 2.96 -24.54
N LEU A 625 12.47 2.63 -25.55
CA LEU A 625 11.03 2.41 -25.39
C LEU A 625 10.63 0.96 -25.68
N PRO A 626 9.74 0.36 -24.85
CA PRO A 626 9.25 -1.00 -25.02
C PRO A 626 8.11 -1.06 -26.05
N LEU A 627 8.45 -0.80 -27.32
CA LEU A 627 7.53 -0.97 -28.45
C LEU A 627 7.41 -2.45 -28.79
N LEU A 628 6.21 -3.02 -28.58
CA LEU A 628 5.93 -4.45 -28.74
C LEU A 628 5.32 -4.79 -30.11
N GLY A 629 4.97 -3.77 -30.91
CA GLY A 629 4.23 -3.93 -32.16
C GLY A 629 2.73 -4.16 -31.95
N PRO A 630 2.00 -4.62 -32.97
CA PRO A 630 0.57 -4.91 -32.85
C PRO A 630 0.34 -6.20 -32.05
N LEU A 631 -0.27 -6.07 -30.86
CA LEU A 631 -0.70 -7.18 -30.01
C LEU A 631 -2.24 -7.22 -29.90
N PRO A 632 -2.88 -8.41 -29.89
CA PRO A 632 -4.34 -8.51 -29.74
C PRO A 632 -4.78 -8.15 -28.31
N ASN A 633 -5.97 -7.55 -28.17
CA ASN A 633 -6.61 -7.32 -26.87
C ASN A 633 -7.02 -8.67 -26.23
N ILE A 634 -6.83 -8.80 -24.91
CA ILE A 634 -7.41 -9.88 -24.10
C ILE A 634 -8.92 -9.65 -23.96
N ILE A 635 -9.65 -10.18 -24.94
CA ILE A 635 -11.09 -10.42 -24.82
C ILE A 635 -11.23 -11.92 -24.49
N GLN A 636 -11.61 -12.29 -23.26
CA GLN A 636 -12.20 -13.62 -23.05
C GLN A 636 -13.54 -13.70 -23.80
N THR A 637 -13.49 -14.05 -25.07
CA THR A 637 -14.46 -14.99 -25.61
C THR A 637 -14.20 -16.33 -24.93
N SER A 638 -15.23 -16.91 -24.31
CA SER A 638 -15.14 -18.17 -23.57
C SER A 638 -14.48 -19.29 -24.39
N GLN A 639 -13.49 -19.95 -23.77
CA GLN A 639 -12.80 -21.17 -24.22
C GLN A 639 -11.89 -21.03 -25.46
N ASP A 640 -10.61 -21.33 -25.25
CA ASP A 640 -9.76 -22.17 -26.12
C ASP A 640 -8.77 -22.95 -25.23
#